data_AF-A0A8B8WVQ1-F1
#
_entry.id   AF-A0A8B8WVQ1-F1
#
_cell.length_a   1.000
_cell.length_b   1.000
_cell.length_c   1.000
_cell.angle_alpha   90.00
_cell.angle_beta   90.00
_cell.angle_gamma   90.00
#
_symmetry.space_group_name_H-M   'P 1'
#
loop_
_entity.id
_entity.type
_entity.pdbx_description
1 polymer ?
#
loop_
_entity_poly.entity_id
_entity_poly.type
_entity_poly.pdbx_seq_one_letter_code
_entity_poly.pdbx_strand_id
1 'polypeptide(L)'
;MDFLLLVVRKLLRTNSRFVKVVLMSATINCKEFADYFAVPVQNKMNPAYIFEVEGKPYSVEEYYLNDLEHIHHSRLSPHLLEEPVITKDIYEVAVSLIQMFDGLDMKESGTKTWSGTPFVSERSSVLVFLPGLGEINYMHEILTNMVHKRLQVYPLHSSVTLEEQNNVFLSPVPGYRKIILSTNIAESSVTVPDVKYVIDFCLTRTLVCDEDTNYQSLRLSWASKTSCDQRKGRAGRVSKGYCYRLIYKDFWDSSIPDHVIPEMLRCPLGSTILKVKLLDMGEPRALLATALSPPSLSDIERTILLLKEVGALAVSRQREDENPHDGELTFLGRVLAQLPVNQQLGKLIVLGHVFGCLDECVIIAASLSLKNFFVMPFRQHLDGYRNKVDFCGNSKSDCAALVEAFRAWQTCRHRGELRHPKDELDWGRLNYIQIKRIREVAELYEELKTRISQFNMYVDSRRPVMDQEYTYKQRFILQVVLAGAFYPNYFTFGQPDEEMAVRELAGKDPKTTVVLKHVPPYGFLYYKQLQSLFRQCGQVRSIVFDGAKAFVEFSRNPTERFKTLPAVYMAIKMSQLKVSLELSVHSAEEIEGKVQGGAVSKLRNTRVNVDFQKQTVDPAQVSFNTLDRSQMITDLLLTIDVTEVVEVGHFWGYRIDEKSSEILEKLTAEISRLKLVPLPVHPHPDLVCLAPFADFDKESYFRAQILYVSGNSAEVFFVDYGNRAHVALDVLMEIPCQFLELPFQALEFKICKMRPSARCLVCGEHWSGRASRRFSSLVSGRALLVKVFSVVHGVLHVDAYLSSALQGAINVRDVLVKEGCAELAEEPYESKQSHEVLKGLFSKSVEYVTDMSVSSPLKDDEKYVIRILLESFSSNKLGNPNCKAILHGPFNPYELKCHSLTRISKFRRVWIEKESINSVIISDSPEDLHQRMLVAASLSVNATGSTVLLRETSLMPHIPGLPALLSMLFAPVMELRVDRDGRCYTGVLCGLGWNPTTGAPVLPEHDMELAFDVQFSVEDVIEINILRAAINKLACDGPNGSMRLGPERITQLQDNARQKLLGLFCPLKPREKIVPKWHEKPYEWNQVDLKLVMEQADRESSRGKNAFLYQLHKLIVLSS
;
A
#
# COMPACT_ATOMS: atom_id res chain seq x y z
N MET A 1 -31.80 -0.76 -10.99
CA MET A 1 -33.11 -0.83 -11.67
C MET A 1 -34.25 -1.03 -10.67
N ASP A 2 -34.10 -1.93 -9.69
CA ASP A 2 -35.14 -2.26 -8.70
C ASP A 2 -35.72 -1.04 -7.97
N PHE A 3 -34.85 -0.13 -7.50
CA PHE A 3 -35.29 1.13 -6.89
C PHE A 3 -36.12 2.00 -7.85
N LEU A 4 -35.74 2.05 -9.14
CA LEU A 4 -36.50 2.80 -10.14
C LEU A 4 -37.89 2.19 -10.35
N LEU A 5 -38.01 0.85 -10.39
CA LEU A 5 -39.31 0.17 -10.51
C LEU A 5 -40.22 0.52 -9.33
N LEU A 6 -39.68 0.57 -8.12
CA LEU A 6 -40.38 1.00 -6.91
C LEU A 6 -40.87 2.45 -7.02
N VAL A 7 -39.98 3.38 -7.41
CA VAL A 7 -40.32 4.80 -7.59
C VAL A 7 -41.41 4.97 -8.66
N VAL A 8 -41.24 4.35 -9.82
CA VAL A 8 -42.20 4.39 -10.93
C VAL A 8 -43.55 3.83 -10.51
N ARG A 9 -43.60 2.67 -9.83
CA ARG A 9 -44.84 2.09 -9.31
C ARG A 9 -45.56 3.04 -8.36
N LYS A 10 -44.84 3.70 -7.44
CA LYS A 10 -45.42 4.68 -6.51
C LYS A 10 -45.94 5.92 -7.24
N LEU A 11 -45.19 6.48 -8.19
CA LEU A 11 -45.60 7.64 -8.99
C LEU A 11 -46.81 7.33 -9.88
N LEU A 12 -46.85 6.17 -10.54
CA LEU A 12 -48.00 5.73 -11.34
C LEU A 12 -49.30 5.65 -10.52
N ARG A 13 -49.22 5.29 -9.24
CA ARG A 13 -50.39 5.20 -8.34
C ARG A 13 -50.80 6.55 -7.75
N THR A 14 -49.86 7.49 -7.62
CA THR A 14 -50.07 8.77 -6.96
C THR A 14 -50.33 9.89 -7.97
N ASN A 15 -49.29 10.45 -8.58
CA ASN A 15 -49.34 11.70 -9.35
C ASN A 15 -49.17 11.54 -10.88
N SER A 16 -48.77 10.37 -11.37
CA SER A 16 -48.35 10.15 -12.77
C SER A 16 -49.17 9.07 -13.50
N ARG A 17 -50.47 8.99 -13.22
CA ARG A 17 -51.37 7.90 -13.67
C ARG A 17 -51.45 7.69 -15.19
N PHE A 18 -51.14 8.71 -15.99
CA PHE A 18 -51.24 8.67 -17.46
C PHE A 18 -49.94 8.28 -18.16
N VAL A 19 -48.83 8.19 -17.43
CA VAL A 19 -47.53 7.81 -18.00
C VAL A 19 -47.57 6.33 -18.39
N LYS A 20 -47.14 6.02 -19.61
CA LYS A 20 -46.99 4.65 -20.10
C LYS A 20 -45.56 4.17 -19.84
N VAL A 21 -45.44 2.95 -19.32
CA VAL A 21 -44.15 2.32 -18.99
C VAL A 21 -44.09 0.99 -19.73
N VAL A 22 -42.98 0.75 -20.43
CA VAL A 22 -42.70 -0.52 -21.12
C VAL A 22 -41.48 -1.14 -20.46
N LEU A 23 -41.64 -2.36 -19.92
CA LEU A 23 -40.55 -3.12 -19.32
C LEU A 23 -40.06 -4.16 -20.33
N MET A 24 -38.75 -4.20 -20.56
CA MET A 24 -38.11 -5.16 -21.45
C MET A 24 -37.21 -6.08 -20.62
N SER A 25 -37.41 -7.40 -20.73
CA SER A 25 -36.60 -8.42 -20.06
C SER A 25 -36.13 -9.46 -21.06
N ALA A 26 -34.88 -9.91 -20.90
CA ALA A 26 -34.30 -11.01 -21.67
C ALA A 26 -34.44 -12.38 -20.98
N THR A 27 -35.02 -12.43 -19.78
CA THR A 27 -35.15 -13.64 -18.95
C THR A 27 -36.57 -14.21 -18.97
N ILE A 28 -36.68 -15.51 -18.67
CA ILE A 28 -37.95 -16.26 -18.67
C ILE A 28 -38.94 -15.80 -17.57
N ASN A 29 -38.48 -15.08 -16.54
CA ASN A 29 -39.32 -14.68 -15.40
C ASN A 29 -40.01 -13.31 -15.59
N CYS A 30 -40.72 -13.12 -16.71
CA CYS A 30 -41.49 -11.90 -16.98
C CYS A 30 -42.76 -11.78 -16.11
N LYS A 31 -43.21 -12.88 -15.50
CA LYS A 31 -44.44 -12.94 -14.68
C LYS A 31 -44.31 -12.13 -13.40
N GLU A 32 -43.18 -12.20 -12.71
CA GLU A 32 -42.96 -11.41 -11.48
C GLU A 32 -43.09 -9.91 -11.73
N PHE A 33 -42.54 -9.40 -12.83
CA PHE A 33 -42.69 -8.00 -13.21
C PHE A 33 -44.15 -7.66 -13.53
N ALA A 34 -44.86 -8.54 -14.22
CA ALA A 34 -46.27 -8.34 -14.56
C ALA A 34 -47.17 -8.27 -13.32
N ASP A 35 -46.96 -9.16 -12.36
CA ASP A 35 -47.68 -9.19 -11.09
C ASP A 35 -47.33 -7.98 -10.21
N TYR A 36 -46.06 -7.58 -10.17
CA TYR A 36 -45.62 -6.41 -9.40
C TYR A 36 -46.24 -5.09 -9.91
N PHE A 37 -46.48 -4.97 -11.21
CA PHE A 37 -47.17 -3.81 -11.81
C PHE A 37 -48.68 -4.01 -11.98
N ALA A 38 -49.26 -5.00 -11.30
CA ALA A 38 -50.70 -5.25 -11.36
C ALA A 38 -51.52 -4.02 -10.95
N VAL A 39 -52.64 -3.83 -11.65
CA VAL A 39 -53.55 -2.69 -11.51
C VAL A 39 -54.90 -3.18 -10.99
N PRO A 40 -55.53 -2.48 -10.01
CA PRO A 40 -56.86 -2.84 -9.53
C PRO A 40 -57.93 -2.53 -10.59
N VAL A 41 -58.66 -3.55 -11.02
CA VAL A 41 -59.81 -3.47 -11.95
C VAL A 41 -60.95 -4.31 -11.35
N GLN A 42 -62.12 -3.71 -11.14
CA GLN A 42 -63.31 -4.40 -10.59
C GLN A 42 -63.03 -5.22 -9.30
N ASN A 43 -62.34 -4.61 -8.32
CA ASN A 43 -61.92 -5.24 -7.06
C ASN A 43 -60.99 -6.47 -7.21
N LYS A 44 -60.35 -6.67 -8.37
CA LYS A 44 -59.30 -7.68 -8.59
C LYS A 44 -58.02 -7.03 -9.11
N MET A 45 -56.87 -7.60 -8.76
CA MET A 45 -55.57 -7.16 -9.27
C MET A 45 -55.30 -7.87 -10.60
N ASN A 46 -55.24 -7.12 -11.70
CA ASN A 46 -54.91 -7.68 -13.01
C ASN A 46 -53.43 -7.42 -13.32
N PRO A 47 -52.64 -8.47 -13.68
CA PRO A 47 -51.22 -8.32 -14.01
C PRO A 47 -51.01 -7.54 -15.31
N ALA A 48 -49.82 -6.97 -15.49
CA ALA A 48 -49.45 -6.29 -16.72
C ALA A 48 -49.32 -7.27 -17.89
N TYR A 49 -49.58 -6.80 -19.12
CA TYR A 49 -49.52 -7.64 -20.30
C TYR A 49 -48.06 -7.98 -20.69
N ILE A 50 -47.80 -9.23 -21.06
CA ILE A 50 -46.47 -9.73 -21.47
C ILE A 50 -46.47 -9.97 -22.99
N PHE A 51 -45.46 -9.44 -23.68
CA PHE A 51 -45.19 -9.71 -25.09
C PHE A 51 -43.88 -10.49 -25.22
N GLU A 52 -43.91 -11.65 -25.87
CA GLU A 52 -42.72 -12.47 -26.14
C GLU A 52 -42.22 -12.23 -27.58
N VAL A 53 -40.91 -12.08 -27.75
CA VAL A 53 -40.25 -11.86 -29.05
C VAL A 53 -39.28 -13.01 -29.30
N GLU A 54 -39.53 -13.82 -30.32
CA GLU A 54 -38.70 -14.99 -30.64
C GLU A 54 -37.45 -14.61 -31.46
N GLY A 55 -36.29 -15.16 -31.08
CA GLY A 55 -35.05 -15.13 -31.86
C GLY A 55 -34.69 -16.51 -32.42
N LYS A 56 -33.91 -16.58 -33.51
CA LYS A 56 -33.42 -17.84 -34.12
C LYS A 56 -31.91 -18.03 -33.93
N PRO A 57 -31.41 -18.41 -32.73
CA PRO A 57 -30.02 -18.84 -32.57
C PRO A 57 -29.76 -20.22 -33.22
N TYR A 58 -28.51 -20.53 -33.53
CA TYR A 58 -28.12 -21.90 -33.93
C TYR A 58 -28.22 -22.86 -32.74
N SER A 59 -28.39 -24.16 -33.01
CA SER A 59 -28.47 -25.17 -31.95
C SER A 59 -27.14 -25.31 -31.19
N VAL A 60 -27.24 -25.49 -29.88
CA VAL A 60 -26.11 -25.76 -28.99
C VAL A 60 -26.36 -27.04 -28.22
N GLU A 61 -25.47 -28.02 -28.35
CA GLU A 61 -25.52 -29.27 -27.57
C GLU A 61 -24.86 -29.08 -26.20
N GLU A 62 -25.44 -29.71 -25.16
CA GLU A 62 -24.98 -29.62 -23.79
C GLU A 62 -24.44 -30.97 -23.31
N TYR A 63 -23.30 -30.94 -22.62
CA TYR A 63 -22.69 -32.11 -21.97
C TYR A 63 -22.32 -31.79 -20.53
N TYR A 64 -22.40 -32.80 -19.67
CA TYR A 64 -22.08 -32.77 -18.24
C TYR A 64 -20.94 -33.74 -17.93
N LEU A 65 -20.38 -33.73 -16.72
CA LEU A 65 -19.29 -34.65 -16.35
C LEU A 65 -19.65 -36.13 -16.54
N ASN A 66 -20.92 -36.51 -16.36
CA ASN A 66 -21.43 -37.86 -16.62
C ASN A 66 -21.20 -38.30 -18.07
N ASP A 67 -21.27 -37.36 -19.02
CA ASP A 67 -21.08 -37.65 -20.44
C ASP A 67 -19.59 -37.78 -20.81
N LEU A 68 -18.69 -37.40 -19.90
CA LEU A 68 -17.24 -37.30 -20.13
C LEU A 68 -16.42 -38.42 -19.46
N GLU A 69 -17.06 -39.47 -18.95
CA GLU A 69 -16.38 -40.59 -18.27
C GLU A 69 -15.34 -41.31 -19.14
N HIS A 70 -15.49 -41.26 -20.47
CA HIS A 70 -14.55 -41.83 -21.44
C HIS A 70 -13.24 -41.02 -21.59
N ILE A 71 -13.17 -39.84 -20.99
CA ILE A 71 -12.07 -38.86 -21.13
C ILE A 71 -11.17 -38.86 -19.88
N HIS A 72 -11.68 -39.31 -18.74
CA HIS A 72 -10.97 -39.28 -17.46
C HIS A 72 -11.26 -40.54 -16.64
N HIS A 73 -10.23 -41.31 -16.30
CA HIS A 73 -10.35 -42.61 -15.63
C HIS A 73 -10.43 -42.55 -14.09
N SER A 74 -10.18 -41.38 -13.48
CA SER A 74 -10.21 -41.22 -12.03
C SER A 74 -11.57 -40.69 -11.55
N ARG A 75 -12.10 -41.27 -10.46
CA ARG A 75 -13.37 -40.87 -9.82
C ARG A 75 -13.21 -39.49 -9.17
N LEU A 76 -13.83 -38.46 -9.76
CA LEU A 76 -13.79 -37.09 -9.23
C LEU A 76 -14.57 -37.02 -7.90
N SER A 77 -14.11 -36.15 -6.99
CA SER A 77 -14.82 -35.88 -5.73
C SER A 77 -16.22 -35.29 -6.02
N PRO A 78 -17.25 -35.62 -5.22
CA PRO A 78 -18.58 -35.06 -5.38
C PRO A 78 -18.60 -33.55 -5.11
N HIS A 79 -19.36 -32.82 -5.92
CA HIS A 79 -19.55 -31.37 -5.80
C HIS A 79 -20.43 -31.07 -4.59
N LEU A 80 -19.99 -30.16 -3.71
CA LEU A 80 -20.76 -29.67 -2.57
C LEU A 80 -21.22 -28.24 -2.83
N LEU A 81 -22.51 -27.96 -2.54
CA LEU A 81 -23.09 -26.63 -2.74
C LEU A 81 -22.41 -25.57 -1.85
N GLU A 82 -22.11 -25.95 -0.60
CA GLU A 82 -21.57 -25.06 0.43
C GLU A 82 -20.07 -24.77 0.26
N GLU A 83 -19.33 -25.63 -0.48
CA GLU A 83 -17.89 -25.51 -0.69
C GLU A 83 -17.53 -25.48 -2.19
N PRO A 84 -17.82 -24.36 -2.89
CA PRO A 84 -17.47 -24.23 -4.29
C PRO A 84 -15.94 -24.16 -4.45
N VAL A 85 -15.34 -25.19 -5.04
CA VAL A 85 -13.88 -25.29 -5.26
C VAL A 85 -13.61 -25.90 -6.63
N ILE A 86 -12.53 -25.45 -7.29
CA ILE A 86 -11.99 -26.11 -8.49
C ILE A 86 -10.80 -26.98 -8.06
N THR A 87 -10.95 -28.29 -8.16
CA THR A 87 -9.86 -29.24 -7.91
C THR A 87 -8.93 -29.33 -9.14
N LYS A 88 -7.69 -29.81 -8.93
CA LYS A 88 -6.71 -29.98 -10.02
C LYS A 88 -7.25 -30.88 -11.14
N ASP A 89 -7.93 -31.96 -10.77
CA ASP A 89 -8.50 -32.93 -11.71
C ASP A 89 -9.51 -32.28 -12.68
N ILE A 90 -10.29 -31.28 -12.24
CA ILE A 90 -11.23 -30.56 -13.11
C ILE A 90 -10.48 -29.75 -14.18
N TYR A 91 -9.32 -29.15 -13.83
CA TYR A 91 -8.46 -28.50 -14.82
C TYR A 91 -7.91 -29.52 -15.83
N GLU A 92 -7.55 -30.72 -15.40
CA GLU A 92 -7.09 -31.79 -16.28
C GLU A 92 -8.18 -32.24 -17.26
N VAL A 93 -9.43 -32.36 -16.81
CA VAL A 93 -10.59 -32.64 -17.68
C VAL A 93 -10.74 -31.54 -18.74
N ALA A 94 -10.67 -30.26 -18.35
CA ALA A 94 -10.75 -29.14 -19.29
C ALA A 94 -9.61 -29.15 -20.33
N VAL A 95 -8.39 -29.49 -19.92
CA VAL A 95 -7.25 -29.65 -20.82
C VAL A 95 -7.46 -30.81 -21.80
N SER A 96 -7.95 -31.96 -21.32
CA SER A 96 -8.26 -33.12 -22.16
C SER A 96 -9.35 -32.81 -23.20
N LEU A 97 -10.41 -32.08 -22.82
CA LEU A 97 -11.43 -31.57 -23.75
C LEU A 97 -10.82 -30.74 -24.88
N ILE A 98 -9.98 -29.77 -24.53
CA ILE A 98 -9.30 -28.89 -25.49
C ILE A 98 -8.46 -29.71 -26.49
N GLN A 99 -7.80 -30.78 -26.04
CA GLN A 99 -7.01 -31.65 -26.90
C GLN A 99 -7.86 -32.48 -27.86
N MET A 100 -9.07 -32.87 -27.48
CA MET A 100 -9.96 -33.70 -28.32
C MET A 100 -10.75 -32.90 -29.35
N PHE A 101 -10.92 -31.59 -29.17
CA PHE A 101 -11.67 -30.77 -30.13
C PHE A 101 -11.06 -30.80 -31.53
N ASP A 102 -9.75 -31.06 -31.67
CA ASP A 102 -9.11 -31.25 -32.97
C ASP A 102 -9.73 -32.45 -33.72
N GLY A 103 -9.96 -33.57 -33.02
CA GLY A 103 -10.62 -34.74 -33.61
C GLY A 103 -12.10 -34.51 -33.91
N LEU A 104 -12.79 -33.69 -33.11
CA LEU A 104 -14.20 -33.35 -33.33
C LEU A 104 -14.39 -32.43 -34.53
N ASP A 105 -13.57 -31.38 -34.66
CA ASP A 105 -13.57 -30.50 -35.84
C ASP A 105 -13.26 -31.30 -37.13
N MET A 106 -12.35 -32.28 -37.08
CA MET A 106 -12.04 -33.15 -38.24
C MET A 106 -13.21 -34.06 -38.65
N LYS A 107 -13.93 -34.64 -37.69
CA LYS A 107 -15.10 -35.49 -37.97
C LYS A 107 -16.24 -34.68 -38.61
N GLU A 108 -16.44 -33.44 -38.17
CA GLU A 108 -17.54 -32.58 -38.62
C GLU A 108 -17.26 -31.92 -39.98
N SER A 109 -16.00 -31.60 -40.29
CA SER A 109 -15.62 -30.98 -41.57
C SER A 109 -15.62 -31.94 -42.77
N GLY A 110 -15.78 -33.26 -42.56
CA GLY A 110 -15.97 -34.25 -43.64
C GLY A 110 -14.77 -34.51 -44.56
N THR A 111 -13.60 -33.91 -44.30
CA THR A 111 -12.43 -34.00 -45.17
C THR A 111 -11.71 -35.34 -45.01
N LYS A 112 -11.95 -36.31 -45.92
CA LYS A 112 -11.04 -37.44 -46.12
C LYS A 112 -9.74 -36.92 -46.75
N THR A 113 -8.67 -36.80 -45.97
CA THR A 113 -7.34 -36.44 -46.49
C THR A 113 -6.79 -37.55 -47.40
N TRP A 114 -6.49 -37.20 -48.65
CA TRP A 114 -5.69 -38.03 -49.57
C TRP A 114 -4.21 -37.62 -49.65
N SER A 115 -3.71 -36.80 -48.72
CA SER A 115 -2.28 -36.46 -48.64
C SER A 115 -1.82 -36.36 -47.19
N GLY A 116 -0.67 -36.98 -46.90
CA GLY A 116 -0.15 -37.29 -45.57
C GLY A 116 0.39 -36.11 -44.76
N THR A 117 -0.42 -35.09 -44.51
CA THR A 117 -0.13 -34.07 -43.49
C THR A 117 -1.37 -33.80 -42.62
N PRO A 118 -1.31 -34.01 -41.29
CA PRO A 118 -2.48 -33.94 -40.40
C PRO A 118 -2.71 -32.50 -39.91
N PHE A 119 -2.95 -31.54 -40.82
CA PHE A 119 -3.21 -30.16 -40.42
C PHE A 119 -4.64 -29.74 -40.78
N VAL A 120 -5.43 -29.53 -39.73
CA VAL A 120 -6.71 -28.82 -39.81
C VAL A 120 -6.42 -27.36 -40.12
N SER A 121 -6.86 -26.87 -41.30
CA SER A 121 -6.61 -25.49 -41.73
C SER A 121 -7.38 -24.45 -40.92
N GLU A 122 -8.51 -24.84 -40.31
CA GLU A 122 -9.39 -23.95 -39.55
C GLU A 122 -9.79 -24.63 -38.23
N ARG A 123 -9.23 -24.17 -37.11
CA ARG A 123 -9.55 -24.69 -35.76
C ARG A 123 -10.53 -23.74 -35.09
N SER A 124 -11.64 -24.28 -34.59
CA SER A 124 -12.68 -23.46 -33.95
C SER A 124 -12.25 -22.95 -32.57
N SER A 125 -12.69 -21.74 -32.21
CA SER A 125 -12.29 -21.08 -30.97
C SER A 125 -13.02 -21.64 -29.74
N VAL A 126 -12.30 -21.69 -28.61
CA VAL A 126 -12.77 -22.21 -27.33
C VAL A 126 -12.90 -21.07 -26.33
N LEU A 127 -14.05 -20.95 -25.67
CA LEU A 127 -14.29 -20.03 -24.57
C LEU A 127 -14.42 -20.81 -23.26
N VAL A 128 -13.55 -20.53 -22.30
CA VAL A 128 -13.53 -21.19 -20.98
C VAL A 128 -13.99 -20.19 -19.93
N PHE A 129 -15.06 -20.50 -19.21
CA PHE A 129 -15.55 -19.69 -18.09
C PHE A 129 -14.91 -20.14 -16.78
N LEU A 130 -14.11 -19.27 -16.19
CA LEU A 130 -13.43 -19.42 -14.90
C LEU A 130 -13.91 -18.31 -13.94
N PRO A 131 -13.90 -18.54 -12.62
CA PRO A 131 -14.50 -17.60 -11.67
C PRO A 131 -13.66 -16.34 -11.40
N GLY A 132 -12.35 -16.36 -11.67
CA GLY A 132 -11.48 -15.24 -11.33
C GLY A 132 -10.08 -15.32 -11.97
N LEU A 133 -9.27 -14.30 -11.68
CA LEU A 133 -7.93 -14.15 -12.27
C LEU A 133 -6.94 -15.23 -11.80
N GLY A 134 -7.02 -15.66 -10.53
CA GLY A 134 -6.14 -16.72 -10.02
C GLY A 134 -6.34 -18.03 -10.78
N GLU A 135 -7.60 -18.38 -11.03
CA GLU A 135 -7.98 -19.58 -11.77
C GLU A 135 -7.63 -19.46 -13.27
N ILE A 136 -7.77 -18.26 -13.85
CA ILE A 136 -7.29 -17.95 -15.22
C ILE A 136 -5.78 -18.14 -15.32
N ASN A 137 -5.00 -17.63 -14.36
CA ASN A 137 -3.54 -17.73 -14.39
C ASN A 137 -3.07 -19.19 -14.29
N TYR A 138 -3.70 -19.98 -13.42
CA TYR A 138 -3.39 -21.40 -13.28
C TYR A 138 -3.66 -22.18 -14.58
N MET A 139 -4.85 -22.00 -15.19
CA MET A 139 -5.18 -22.63 -16.46
C MET A 139 -4.28 -22.15 -17.60
N HIS A 140 -3.95 -20.86 -17.62
CA HIS A 140 -3.03 -20.28 -18.60
C HIS A 140 -1.64 -20.91 -18.51
N GLU A 141 -1.09 -21.09 -17.31
CA GLU A 141 0.20 -21.74 -17.08
C GLU A 141 0.21 -23.18 -17.60
N ILE A 142 -0.80 -23.97 -17.26
CA ILE A 142 -0.92 -25.36 -17.72
C ILE A 142 -0.96 -25.44 -19.25
N LEU A 143 -1.80 -24.61 -19.89
CA LEU A 143 -1.94 -24.62 -21.35
C LEU A 143 -0.70 -24.09 -22.08
N THR A 144 -0.01 -23.09 -21.51
CA THR A 144 1.18 -22.49 -22.13
C THR A 144 2.38 -23.46 -22.12
N ASN A 145 2.47 -24.32 -21.10
CA ASN A 145 3.49 -25.37 -21.04
C ASN A 145 3.33 -26.43 -22.14
N MET A 146 2.19 -26.46 -22.84
CA MET A 146 1.92 -27.40 -23.95
C MET A 146 2.36 -26.85 -25.32
N VAL A 147 3.63 -26.40 -25.42
CA VAL A 147 4.19 -25.69 -26.58
C VAL A 147 3.99 -26.42 -27.92
N HIS A 148 3.97 -27.75 -27.92
CA HIS A 148 3.83 -28.57 -29.13
C HIS A 148 2.42 -28.60 -29.73
N LYS A 149 1.40 -28.01 -29.08
CA LYS A 149 -0.02 -28.17 -29.46
C LYS A 149 -0.62 -27.00 -30.26
N ARG A 150 0.18 -26.00 -30.62
CA ARG A 150 -0.25 -24.81 -31.41
C ARG A 150 -1.49 -24.14 -30.81
N LEU A 151 -1.41 -23.74 -29.55
CA LEU A 151 -2.47 -23.03 -28.84
C LEU A 151 -2.14 -21.54 -28.73
N GLN A 152 -3.13 -20.67 -28.92
CA GLN A 152 -3.05 -19.25 -28.58
C GLN A 152 -4.01 -18.97 -27.43
N VAL A 153 -3.46 -18.78 -26.24
CA VAL A 153 -4.22 -18.61 -25.00
C VAL A 153 -4.31 -17.13 -24.66
N TYR A 154 -5.53 -16.62 -24.51
CA TYR A 154 -5.80 -15.21 -24.20
C TYR A 154 -6.56 -15.09 -22.88
N PRO A 155 -5.99 -14.43 -21.86
CA PRO A 155 -6.73 -14.10 -20.65
C PRO A 155 -7.70 -12.94 -20.90
N LEU A 156 -8.97 -13.12 -20.57
CA LEU A 156 -10.03 -12.11 -20.66
C LEU A 156 -10.62 -11.84 -19.29
N HIS A 157 -10.00 -10.92 -18.56
CA HIS A 157 -10.43 -10.49 -17.24
C HIS A 157 -10.52 -8.96 -17.16
N SER A 158 -11.35 -8.47 -16.26
CA SER A 158 -11.67 -7.05 -16.16
C SER A 158 -10.51 -6.16 -15.67
N SER A 159 -9.43 -6.77 -15.14
CA SER A 159 -8.18 -6.11 -14.72
C SER A 159 -7.05 -6.17 -15.77
N VAL A 160 -7.21 -7.01 -16.80
CA VAL A 160 -6.26 -7.11 -17.92
C VAL A 160 -6.35 -5.82 -18.75
N THR A 161 -5.24 -5.38 -19.34
CA THR A 161 -5.21 -4.11 -20.09
C THR A 161 -6.17 -4.16 -21.29
N LEU A 162 -6.66 -3.00 -21.74
CA LEU A 162 -7.57 -2.96 -22.89
C LEU A 162 -6.91 -3.50 -24.17
N GLU A 163 -5.62 -3.25 -24.36
CA GLU A 163 -4.86 -3.80 -25.50
C GLU A 163 -4.87 -5.33 -25.47
N GLU A 164 -4.61 -5.93 -24.32
CA GLU A 164 -4.66 -7.38 -24.12
C GLU A 164 -6.08 -7.94 -24.29
N GLN A 165 -7.12 -7.25 -23.82
CA GLN A 165 -8.51 -7.65 -24.06
C GLN A 165 -8.88 -7.59 -25.55
N ASN A 166 -8.38 -6.58 -26.27
CA ASN A 166 -8.64 -6.43 -27.70
C ASN A 166 -8.00 -7.54 -28.55
N ASN A 167 -6.92 -8.15 -28.08
CA ASN A 167 -6.30 -9.29 -28.75
C ASN A 167 -7.25 -10.48 -28.89
N VAL A 168 -8.28 -10.58 -28.04
CA VAL A 168 -9.32 -11.61 -28.11
C VAL A 168 -10.21 -11.46 -29.36
N PHE A 169 -10.26 -10.29 -30.01
CA PHE A 169 -11.02 -10.12 -31.25
C PHE A 169 -10.22 -10.43 -32.51
N LEU A 170 -8.89 -10.59 -32.39
CA LEU A 170 -8.05 -10.94 -33.51
C LEU A 170 -8.31 -12.39 -33.94
N SER A 171 -8.20 -12.64 -35.23
CA SER A 171 -8.22 -13.99 -35.78
C SER A 171 -6.96 -14.75 -35.32
N PRO A 172 -7.06 -16.04 -34.98
CA PRO A 172 -5.89 -16.82 -34.64
C PRO A 172 -4.94 -16.96 -35.82
N VAL A 173 -3.66 -17.22 -35.52
CA VAL A 173 -2.68 -17.61 -36.53
C VAL A 173 -3.14 -18.90 -37.20
N PRO A 174 -3.05 -19.03 -38.53
CA PRO A 174 -3.48 -20.24 -39.23
C PRO A 174 -2.88 -21.53 -38.63
N GLY A 175 -3.74 -22.52 -38.38
CA GLY A 175 -3.36 -23.78 -37.74
C GLY A 175 -3.19 -23.72 -36.21
N TYR A 176 -3.39 -22.56 -35.56
CA TYR A 176 -3.48 -22.44 -34.11
C TYR A 176 -4.94 -22.44 -33.65
N ARG A 177 -5.19 -23.01 -32.46
CA ARG A 177 -6.49 -22.93 -31.79
C ARG A 177 -6.48 -21.74 -30.83
N LYS A 178 -7.47 -20.86 -30.96
CA LYS A 178 -7.71 -19.77 -30.03
C LYS A 178 -8.44 -20.27 -28.78
N ILE A 179 -7.87 -20.01 -27.61
CA ILE A 179 -8.44 -20.36 -26.31
C ILE A 179 -8.59 -19.07 -25.51
N ILE A 180 -9.82 -18.76 -25.11
CA ILE A 180 -10.15 -17.55 -24.38
C ILE A 180 -10.51 -17.97 -22.95
N LEU A 181 -9.70 -17.55 -21.99
CA LEU A 181 -9.92 -17.83 -20.58
C LEU A 181 -10.62 -16.62 -19.95
N SER A 182 -11.92 -16.72 -19.66
CA SER A 182 -12.74 -15.56 -19.28
C SER A 182 -13.53 -15.74 -18.00
N THR A 183 -13.89 -14.62 -17.39
CA THR A 183 -14.90 -14.54 -16.32
C THR A 183 -16.28 -14.28 -16.92
N ASN A 184 -17.27 -13.92 -16.09
CA ASN A 184 -18.59 -13.48 -16.53
C ASN A 184 -18.55 -12.23 -17.45
N ILE A 185 -17.40 -11.58 -17.67
CA ILE A 185 -17.26 -10.50 -18.67
C ILE A 185 -17.66 -10.96 -20.09
N ALA A 186 -17.40 -12.21 -20.46
CA ALA A 186 -17.82 -12.78 -21.75
C ALA A 186 -19.29 -13.24 -21.77
N GLU A 187 -19.97 -13.28 -20.61
CA GLU A 187 -21.39 -13.65 -20.48
C GLU A 187 -22.32 -12.56 -21.00
N SER A 188 -21.92 -11.29 -20.89
CA SER A 188 -22.71 -10.12 -21.29
C SER A 188 -21.87 -9.06 -22.01
N SER A 189 -20.85 -8.52 -21.33
CA SER A 189 -20.14 -7.29 -21.71
C SER A 189 -19.28 -7.40 -22.97
N VAL A 190 -18.74 -8.59 -23.25
CA VAL A 190 -17.90 -8.84 -24.43
C VAL A 190 -18.50 -9.96 -25.25
N THR A 191 -18.56 -9.73 -26.57
CA THR A 191 -19.06 -10.71 -27.52
C THR A 191 -17.95 -11.08 -28.49
N VAL A 192 -17.51 -12.34 -28.42
CA VAL A 192 -16.54 -12.89 -29.35
C VAL A 192 -17.31 -13.69 -30.42
N PRO A 193 -17.16 -13.37 -31.71
CA PRO A 193 -18.02 -13.93 -32.76
C PRO A 193 -17.68 -15.38 -33.12
N ASP A 194 -16.41 -15.81 -33.02
CA ASP A 194 -15.90 -17.07 -33.57
C ASP A 194 -15.94 -18.27 -32.59
N VAL A 195 -16.71 -18.17 -31.50
CA VAL A 195 -16.77 -19.22 -30.46
C VAL A 195 -17.70 -20.36 -30.89
N LYS A 196 -17.16 -21.58 -30.93
CA LYS A 196 -17.91 -22.82 -31.18
C LYS A 196 -18.01 -23.73 -29.95
N TYR A 197 -16.94 -23.75 -29.15
CA TYR A 197 -16.85 -24.59 -27.95
C TYR A 197 -16.86 -23.70 -26.70
N VAL A 198 -17.77 -23.98 -25.76
CA VAL A 198 -17.80 -23.37 -24.43
C VAL A 198 -17.47 -24.45 -23.39
N ILE A 199 -16.52 -24.16 -22.51
CA ILE A 199 -16.25 -24.96 -21.31
C ILE A 199 -16.64 -24.11 -20.10
N ASP A 200 -17.66 -24.55 -19.36
CA ASP A 200 -18.19 -23.81 -18.21
C ASP A 200 -17.89 -24.57 -16.91
N PHE A 201 -17.11 -23.95 -16.03
CA PHE A 201 -16.88 -24.47 -14.68
C PHE A 201 -18.09 -24.25 -13.76
N CYS A 202 -19.14 -23.55 -14.24
CA CYS A 202 -20.38 -23.24 -13.52
C CYS A 202 -20.14 -22.48 -12.21
N LEU A 203 -19.01 -21.80 -12.08
CA LEU A 203 -18.66 -20.95 -10.94
C LEU A 203 -18.63 -19.48 -11.34
N THR A 204 -18.81 -18.63 -10.35
CA THR A 204 -18.71 -17.18 -10.47
C THR A 204 -18.27 -16.56 -9.16
N ARG A 205 -17.68 -15.37 -9.21
CA ARG A 205 -17.42 -14.57 -8.02
C ARG A 205 -18.50 -13.51 -7.87
N THR A 206 -19.19 -13.49 -6.74
CA THR A 206 -20.27 -12.55 -6.45
C THR A 206 -19.90 -11.65 -5.28
N LEU A 207 -20.15 -10.35 -5.44
CA LEU A 207 -20.04 -9.39 -4.35
C LEU A 207 -21.25 -9.55 -3.43
N VAL A 208 -20.97 -9.81 -2.15
CA VAL A 208 -21.94 -9.99 -1.08
C VAL A 208 -21.54 -9.08 0.08
N CYS A 209 -22.50 -8.51 0.77
CA CYS A 209 -22.27 -7.77 2.00
C CYS A 209 -22.11 -8.74 3.17
N ASP A 210 -21.06 -8.54 3.97
CA ASP A 210 -20.89 -9.25 5.25
C ASP A 210 -21.93 -8.72 6.25
N GLU A 211 -22.76 -9.59 6.82
CA GLU A 211 -23.87 -9.19 7.71
C GLU A 211 -23.36 -8.46 8.96
N ASP A 212 -22.21 -8.90 9.49
CA ASP A 212 -21.64 -8.35 10.72
C ASP A 212 -20.96 -6.99 10.52
N THR A 213 -20.26 -6.78 9.39
CA THR A 213 -19.47 -5.55 9.16
C THR A 213 -20.08 -4.60 8.13
N ASN A 214 -21.01 -5.08 7.30
CA ASN A 214 -21.46 -4.43 6.07
C ASN A 214 -20.32 -4.12 5.08
N TYR A 215 -19.17 -4.79 5.23
CA TYR A 215 -18.08 -4.73 4.26
C TYR A 215 -18.37 -5.64 3.08
N GLN A 216 -17.92 -5.24 1.90
CA GLN A 216 -18.06 -6.07 0.72
C GLN A 216 -17.10 -7.26 0.77
N SER A 217 -17.59 -8.44 0.44
CA SER A 217 -16.84 -9.68 0.31
C SER A 217 -17.05 -10.23 -1.10
N LEU A 218 -15.96 -10.59 -1.77
CA LEU A 218 -16.02 -11.27 -3.07
C LEU A 218 -15.97 -12.79 -2.83
N ARG A 219 -17.15 -13.42 -2.80
CA ARG A 219 -17.30 -14.85 -2.52
C ARG A 219 -17.36 -15.66 -3.81
N LEU A 220 -16.73 -16.82 -3.81
CA LEU A 220 -16.88 -17.81 -4.88
C LEU A 220 -18.22 -18.53 -4.66
N SER A 221 -19.03 -18.65 -5.71
CA SER A 221 -20.33 -19.31 -5.65
C SER A 221 -20.62 -20.03 -6.97
N TRP A 222 -21.56 -20.97 -6.92
CA TRP A 222 -22.13 -21.56 -8.12
C TRP A 222 -22.88 -20.49 -8.93
N ALA A 223 -22.68 -20.49 -10.25
CA ALA A 223 -23.41 -19.65 -11.17
C ALA A 223 -24.86 -20.16 -11.29
N SER A 224 -25.81 -19.26 -11.49
CA SER A 224 -27.20 -19.65 -11.66
C SER A 224 -27.44 -20.37 -13.00
N LYS A 225 -28.51 -21.16 -13.10
CA LYS A 225 -28.88 -21.82 -14.37
C LYS A 225 -29.05 -20.80 -15.48
N THR A 226 -29.73 -19.67 -15.19
CA THR A 226 -29.88 -18.56 -16.14
C THR A 226 -28.55 -17.98 -16.63
N SER A 227 -27.55 -17.82 -15.76
CA SER A 227 -26.20 -17.41 -16.17
C SER A 227 -25.51 -18.46 -17.04
N CYS A 228 -25.55 -19.73 -16.64
CA CYS A 228 -24.98 -20.84 -17.41
C CYS A 228 -25.66 -21.02 -18.78
N ASP A 229 -26.93 -20.68 -18.91
CA ASP A 229 -27.65 -20.68 -20.19
C ASP A 229 -27.24 -19.51 -21.09
N GLN A 230 -26.96 -18.33 -20.51
CA GLN A 230 -26.35 -17.22 -21.25
C GLN A 230 -24.94 -17.57 -21.75
N ARG A 231 -24.14 -18.27 -20.93
CA ARG A 231 -22.81 -18.79 -21.30
C ARG A 231 -22.92 -19.79 -22.45
N LYS A 232 -23.85 -20.74 -22.39
CA LYS A 232 -24.18 -21.67 -23.48
C LYS A 232 -24.50 -20.94 -24.78
N GLY A 233 -25.32 -19.90 -24.71
CA GLY A 233 -25.70 -19.09 -25.88
C GLY A 233 -24.52 -18.42 -26.62
N ARG A 234 -23.33 -18.38 -26.01
CA ARG A 234 -22.11 -17.87 -26.67
C ARG A 234 -21.57 -18.80 -27.75
N ALA A 235 -21.89 -20.10 -27.72
CA ALA A 235 -21.50 -21.06 -28.75
C ALA A 235 -22.43 -21.09 -29.97
N GLY A 236 -23.67 -20.63 -29.84
CA GLY A 236 -24.73 -20.75 -30.87
C GLY A 236 -24.89 -19.55 -31.80
N ARG A 237 -23.87 -18.69 -31.93
CA ARG A 237 -23.98 -17.41 -32.65
C ARG A 237 -23.72 -17.50 -34.15
N VAL A 238 -22.75 -18.31 -34.56
CA VAL A 238 -22.27 -18.38 -35.96
C VAL A 238 -22.56 -19.73 -36.60
N SER A 239 -22.53 -20.80 -35.81
CA SER A 239 -22.77 -22.17 -36.28
C SER A 239 -23.31 -23.04 -35.14
N LYS A 240 -23.50 -24.33 -35.41
CA LYS A 240 -23.80 -25.32 -34.37
C LYS A 240 -22.69 -25.30 -33.31
N GLY A 241 -23.08 -25.08 -32.06
CA GLY A 241 -22.17 -24.95 -30.93
C GLY A 241 -22.23 -26.12 -29.96
N TYR A 242 -21.25 -26.18 -29.06
CA TYR A 242 -21.16 -27.20 -28.01
C TYR A 242 -20.80 -26.55 -26.67
N CYS A 243 -21.50 -26.93 -25.60
CA CYS A 243 -21.30 -26.42 -24.24
C CYS A 243 -21.02 -27.58 -23.28
N TYR A 244 -19.86 -27.56 -22.64
CA TYR A 244 -19.41 -28.57 -21.68
C TYR A 244 -19.44 -27.98 -20.28
N ARG A 245 -20.35 -28.47 -19.42
CA ARG A 245 -20.48 -28.08 -18.03
C ARG A 245 -19.70 -29.03 -17.14
N LEU A 246 -18.72 -28.52 -16.40
CA LEU A 246 -17.82 -29.33 -15.57
C LEU A 246 -18.43 -29.65 -14.18
N ILE A 247 -19.69 -30.09 -14.20
CA ILE A 247 -20.47 -30.53 -13.04
C ILE A 247 -21.27 -31.78 -13.41
N TYR A 248 -21.68 -32.56 -12.40
CA TYR A 248 -22.56 -33.70 -12.60
C TYR A 248 -24.00 -33.26 -12.88
N LYS A 249 -24.73 -34.02 -13.69
CA LYS A 249 -26.11 -33.72 -14.10
C LYS A 249 -27.07 -33.69 -12.90
N ASP A 250 -26.95 -34.65 -11.98
CA ASP A 250 -27.77 -34.69 -10.76
C ASP A 250 -27.56 -33.44 -9.89
N PHE A 251 -26.33 -32.94 -9.82
CA PHE A 251 -26.01 -31.70 -9.09
C PHE A 251 -26.60 -30.46 -9.79
N TRP A 252 -26.56 -30.42 -11.12
CA TRP A 252 -27.21 -29.37 -11.89
C TRP A 252 -28.72 -29.31 -11.64
N ASP A 253 -29.39 -30.45 -11.65
CA ASP A 253 -30.85 -30.49 -11.50
C ASP A 253 -31.30 -30.18 -10.04
N SER A 254 -30.56 -30.68 -9.04
CA SER A 254 -30.96 -30.58 -7.63
C SER A 254 -30.40 -29.38 -6.85
N SER A 255 -29.22 -28.87 -7.20
CA SER A 255 -28.44 -27.99 -6.32
C SER A 255 -28.14 -26.60 -6.91
N ILE A 256 -28.02 -26.47 -8.23
CA ILE A 256 -27.71 -25.18 -8.88
C ILE A 256 -28.93 -24.24 -8.80
N PRO A 257 -28.77 -22.99 -8.32
CA PRO A 257 -29.88 -22.04 -8.22
C PRO A 257 -30.37 -21.61 -9.61
N ASP A 258 -31.69 -21.44 -9.79
CA ASP A 258 -32.25 -21.05 -11.08
C ASP A 258 -31.87 -19.61 -11.48
N HIS A 259 -31.87 -18.70 -10.50
CA HIS A 259 -31.68 -17.26 -10.69
C HIS A 259 -30.62 -16.66 -9.76
N VAL A 260 -30.04 -15.55 -10.19
CA VAL A 260 -29.10 -14.76 -9.37
C VAL A 260 -29.87 -13.96 -8.31
N ILE A 261 -29.35 -13.91 -7.09
CA ILE A 261 -29.90 -13.06 -6.02
C ILE A 261 -29.82 -11.58 -6.43
N PRO A 262 -30.94 -10.82 -6.40
CA PRO A 262 -30.98 -9.41 -6.77
C PRO A 262 -29.99 -8.55 -5.99
N GLU A 263 -29.40 -7.54 -6.64
CA GLU A 263 -28.40 -6.65 -6.03
C GLU A 263 -28.91 -5.93 -4.78
N MET A 264 -30.19 -5.56 -4.76
CA MET A 264 -30.81 -4.90 -3.62
C MET A 264 -30.78 -5.73 -2.33
N LEU A 265 -30.65 -7.05 -2.42
CA LEU A 265 -30.57 -7.95 -1.27
C LEU A 265 -29.13 -8.25 -0.82
N ARG A 266 -28.13 -7.94 -1.64
CA ARG A 266 -26.72 -8.35 -1.40
C ARG A 266 -25.71 -7.21 -1.40
N CYS A 267 -26.13 -6.00 -1.77
CA CYS A 267 -25.27 -4.81 -1.85
C CYS A 267 -25.70 -3.74 -0.82
N PRO A 268 -24.77 -2.86 -0.38
CA PRO A 268 -25.08 -1.77 0.55
C PRO A 268 -26.20 -0.84 0.06
N LEU A 269 -27.14 -0.50 0.94
CA LEU A 269 -28.36 0.27 0.61
C LEU A 269 -28.18 1.80 0.71
N GLY A 270 -26.99 2.30 1.03
CA GLY A 270 -26.76 3.70 1.41
C GLY A 270 -27.27 4.71 0.36
N SER A 271 -26.93 4.49 -0.91
CA SER A 271 -27.34 5.37 -2.01
C SER A 271 -28.85 5.30 -2.27
N THR A 272 -29.47 4.14 -2.04
CA THR A 272 -30.91 3.94 -2.15
C THR A 272 -31.64 4.73 -1.07
N ILE A 273 -31.21 4.59 0.19
CA ILE A 273 -31.82 5.29 1.33
C ILE A 273 -31.69 6.81 1.21
N LEU A 274 -30.53 7.32 0.78
CA LEU A 274 -30.35 8.76 0.54
C LEU A 274 -31.29 9.29 -0.56
N LYS A 275 -31.50 8.53 -1.64
CA LYS A 275 -32.47 8.89 -2.68
C LYS A 275 -33.91 8.88 -2.18
N VAL A 276 -34.28 7.92 -1.32
CA VAL A 276 -35.60 7.89 -0.67
C VAL A 276 -35.85 9.15 0.14
N LYS A 277 -34.87 9.54 0.97
CA LYS A 277 -34.93 10.76 1.77
C LYS A 277 -34.93 12.03 0.92
N LEU A 278 -34.12 12.09 -0.14
CA LEU A 278 -34.07 13.24 -1.06
C LEU A 278 -35.41 13.45 -1.79
N LEU A 279 -36.08 12.36 -2.20
CA LEU A 279 -37.36 12.41 -2.90
C LEU A 279 -38.58 12.56 -1.96
N ASP A 280 -38.35 12.67 -0.64
CA ASP A 280 -39.38 12.75 0.40
C ASP A 280 -40.47 11.66 0.27
N MET A 281 -40.03 10.42 -0.01
CA MET A 281 -40.96 9.30 -0.27
C MET A 281 -41.42 8.58 1.01
N GLY A 282 -41.25 9.20 2.18
CA GLY A 282 -41.56 8.64 3.50
C GLY A 282 -40.40 7.88 4.15
N GLU A 283 -40.71 7.13 5.21
CA GLU A 283 -39.72 6.33 5.94
C GLU A 283 -39.10 5.25 5.03
N PRO A 284 -37.75 5.12 4.97
CA PRO A 284 -37.07 4.14 4.14
C PRO A 284 -37.54 2.70 4.36
N ARG A 285 -37.78 2.32 5.62
CA ARG A 285 -38.29 1.00 6.02
C ARG A 285 -39.62 0.68 5.35
N ALA A 286 -40.60 1.58 5.49
CA ALA A 286 -41.94 1.39 4.94
C ALA A 286 -41.94 1.34 3.40
N LEU A 287 -41.10 2.16 2.75
CA LEU A 287 -41.03 2.19 1.29
C LEU A 287 -40.35 0.95 0.72
N LEU A 288 -39.18 0.56 1.24
CA LEU A 288 -38.40 -0.57 0.74
C LEU A 288 -39.10 -1.91 0.94
N ALA A 289 -39.95 -2.04 1.96
CA ALA A 289 -40.83 -3.20 2.15
C ALA A 289 -41.79 -3.45 0.97
N THR A 290 -42.03 -2.43 0.12
CA THR A 290 -42.91 -2.54 -1.06
C THR A 290 -42.17 -2.81 -2.37
N ALA A 291 -40.85 -3.01 -2.33
CA ALA A 291 -40.03 -3.33 -3.48
C ALA A 291 -40.31 -4.74 -4.04
N LEU A 292 -39.85 -5.02 -5.27
CA LEU A 292 -40.04 -6.32 -5.92
C LEU A 292 -39.45 -7.47 -5.09
N SER A 293 -38.23 -7.26 -4.59
CA SER A 293 -37.54 -8.16 -3.66
C SER A 293 -37.07 -7.34 -2.47
N PRO A 294 -37.88 -7.22 -1.40
CA PRO A 294 -37.59 -6.30 -0.30
C PRO A 294 -36.34 -6.75 0.50
N PRO A 295 -35.42 -5.82 0.82
CA PRO A 295 -34.26 -6.12 1.67
C PRO A 295 -34.66 -6.41 3.12
N SER A 296 -33.74 -7.04 3.86
CA SER A 296 -33.97 -7.34 5.28
C SER A 296 -34.08 -6.05 6.10
N LEU A 297 -34.86 -6.10 7.19
CA LEU A 297 -35.03 -4.93 8.06
C LEU A 297 -33.73 -4.54 8.76
N SER A 298 -32.94 -5.53 9.18
CA SER A 298 -31.63 -5.31 9.80
C SER A 298 -30.66 -4.59 8.86
N ASP A 299 -30.65 -4.91 7.55
CA ASP A 299 -29.79 -4.23 6.57
C ASP A 299 -30.17 -2.76 6.41
N ILE A 300 -31.48 -2.46 6.40
CA ILE A 300 -31.98 -1.09 6.32
C ILE A 300 -31.57 -0.33 7.58
N GLU A 301 -31.86 -0.87 8.76
CA GLU A 301 -31.57 -0.27 10.06
C GLU A 301 -30.06 0.01 10.22
N ARG A 302 -29.23 -0.98 9.91
CA ARG A 302 -27.77 -0.87 9.93
C ARG A 302 -27.27 0.19 8.94
N THR A 303 -27.80 0.20 7.72
CA THR A 303 -27.41 1.20 6.72
C THR A 303 -27.75 2.62 7.17
N ILE A 304 -28.88 2.83 7.86
CA ILE A 304 -29.25 4.13 8.43
C ILE A 304 -28.24 4.57 9.49
N LEU A 305 -27.79 3.66 10.36
CA LEU A 305 -26.74 3.96 11.34
C LEU A 305 -25.41 4.33 10.65
N LEU A 306 -25.01 3.60 9.60
CA LEU A 306 -23.80 3.96 8.83
C LEU A 306 -23.92 5.31 8.12
N LEU A 307 -25.10 5.68 7.62
CA LEU A 307 -25.35 7.00 7.05
C LEU A 307 -25.29 8.11 8.12
N LYS A 308 -25.68 7.82 9.37
CA LYS A 308 -25.46 8.71 10.52
C LYS A 308 -23.98 8.84 10.86
N GLU A 309 -23.22 7.76 10.82
CA GLU A 309 -21.76 7.77 11.09
C GLU A 309 -21.00 8.59 10.04
N VAL A 310 -21.36 8.45 8.76
CA VAL A 310 -20.80 9.29 7.69
C VAL A 310 -21.18 10.77 7.89
N GLY A 311 -22.32 11.05 8.54
CA GLY A 311 -22.87 12.38 8.75
C GLY A 311 -23.87 12.81 7.65
N ALA A 312 -24.36 11.85 6.85
CA ALA A 312 -25.36 12.06 5.83
C ALA A 312 -26.77 12.24 6.42
N LEU A 313 -27.04 11.56 7.54
CA LEU A 313 -28.25 11.71 8.35
C LEU A 313 -27.88 12.29 9.72
N ALA A 314 -28.79 13.09 10.29
CA ALA A 314 -28.56 13.72 11.58
C ALA A 314 -28.48 12.68 12.72
N VAL A 315 -27.48 12.85 13.60
CA VAL A 315 -27.42 12.17 14.90
C VAL A 315 -28.21 13.06 15.87
N SER A 316 -29.44 12.71 16.23
CA SER A 316 -30.22 13.45 17.22
C SER A 316 -30.14 12.78 18.58
N ARG A 317 -29.92 13.59 19.63
CA ARG A 317 -29.78 13.14 21.03
C ARG A 317 -30.78 13.79 21.98
N GLN A 318 -31.64 14.69 21.49
CA GLN A 318 -32.38 15.62 22.35
C GLN A 318 -33.86 15.29 22.50
N ARG A 319 -34.35 14.16 21.97
CA ARG A 319 -35.74 13.72 22.19
C ARG A 319 -35.78 12.27 22.67
N GLU A 320 -36.47 12.06 23.79
CA GLU A 320 -36.65 10.74 24.43
C GLU A 320 -37.49 9.78 23.56
N ASP A 321 -38.23 10.30 22.56
CA ASP A 321 -39.15 9.55 21.68
C ASP A 321 -38.62 9.27 20.26
N GLU A 322 -37.35 9.56 19.95
CA GLU A 322 -36.84 9.47 18.56
C GLU A 322 -36.30 8.08 18.18
N ASN A 323 -36.69 7.59 17.00
CA ASN A 323 -36.26 6.31 16.44
C ASN A 323 -34.77 6.37 16.01
N PRO A 324 -33.87 5.54 16.59
CA PRO A 324 -32.46 5.51 16.21
C PRO A 324 -32.24 5.04 14.77
N HIS A 325 -33.21 4.35 14.19
CA HIS A 325 -33.20 3.87 12.80
C HIS A 325 -33.92 4.82 11.84
N ASP A 326 -34.07 6.10 12.20
CA ASP A 326 -34.43 7.16 11.25
C ASP A 326 -33.64 8.45 11.49
N GLY A 327 -33.64 9.37 10.53
CA GLY A 327 -32.99 10.67 10.65
C GLY A 327 -33.25 11.63 9.50
N GLU A 328 -33.11 12.92 9.79
CA GLU A 328 -33.22 14.00 8.80
C GLU A 328 -31.96 14.12 7.93
N LEU A 329 -32.16 14.52 6.68
CA LEU A 329 -31.07 14.68 5.72
C LEU A 329 -30.24 15.93 6.04
N THR A 330 -28.93 15.76 6.26
CA THR A 330 -28.00 16.88 6.50
C THR A 330 -27.65 17.59 5.18
N PHE A 331 -26.92 18.71 5.24
CA PHE A 331 -26.33 19.32 4.04
C PHE A 331 -25.43 18.33 3.31
N LEU A 332 -24.54 17.65 4.06
CA LEU A 332 -23.70 16.60 3.50
C LEU A 332 -24.57 15.53 2.81
N GLY A 333 -25.61 15.03 3.47
CA GLY A 333 -26.53 14.04 2.90
C GLY A 333 -27.17 14.49 1.59
N ARG A 334 -27.56 15.76 1.45
CA ARG A 334 -28.08 16.34 0.20
C ARG A 334 -27.04 16.34 -0.91
N VAL A 335 -25.80 16.72 -0.61
CA VAL A 335 -24.69 16.67 -1.56
C VAL A 335 -24.46 15.22 -2.00
N LEU A 336 -24.31 14.29 -1.05
CA LEU A 336 -24.06 12.87 -1.32
C LEU A 336 -25.14 12.23 -2.21
N ALA A 337 -26.41 12.59 -2.01
CA ALA A 337 -27.52 12.04 -2.77
C ALA A 337 -27.51 12.44 -4.26
N GLN A 338 -26.81 13.53 -4.62
CA GLN A 338 -26.75 14.08 -5.98
C GLN A 338 -25.45 13.77 -6.73
N LEU A 339 -24.41 13.31 -6.04
CA LEU A 339 -23.14 12.94 -6.65
C LEU A 339 -23.14 11.46 -7.11
N PRO A 340 -22.56 11.14 -8.29
CA PRO A 340 -22.44 9.78 -8.81
C PRO A 340 -21.26 9.01 -8.18
N VAL A 341 -21.02 9.19 -6.88
CA VAL A 341 -19.91 8.55 -6.14
C VAL A 341 -20.43 7.93 -4.85
N ASN A 342 -19.61 7.10 -4.19
CA ASN A 342 -19.99 6.54 -2.88
C ASN A 342 -20.04 7.64 -1.79
N GLN A 343 -20.59 7.30 -0.62
CA GLN A 343 -20.83 8.26 0.46
C GLN A 343 -19.52 8.86 1.01
N GLN A 344 -18.47 8.05 1.18
CA GLN A 344 -17.20 8.55 1.71
C GLN A 344 -16.49 9.50 0.73
N LEU A 345 -16.52 9.22 -0.58
CA LEU A 345 -15.91 10.08 -1.60
C LEU A 345 -16.68 11.40 -1.77
N GLY A 346 -18.00 11.39 -1.62
CA GLY A 346 -18.75 12.65 -1.57
C GLY A 346 -18.41 13.46 -0.30
N LYS A 347 -18.18 12.81 0.85
CA LYS A 347 -17.71 13.47 2.08
C LYS A 347 -16.29 14.04 1.89
N LEU A 348 -15.42 13.32 1.18
CA LEU A 348 -14.09 13.79 0.80
C LEU A 348 -14.15 15.12 0.04
N ILE A 349 -15.04 15.23 -0.94
CA ILE A 349 -15.24 16.47 -1.72
C ILE A 349 -15.68 17.62 -0.80
N VAL A 350 -16.66 17.40 0.09
CA VAL A 350 -17.14 18.44 1.00
C VAL A 350 -16.05 18.89 1.97
N LEU A 351 -15.30 17.95 2.58
CA LEU A 351 -14.17 18.30 3.44
C LEU A 351 -13.04 18.98 2.65
N GLY A 352 -12.81 18.59 1.40
CA GLY A 352 -11.89 19.24 0.49
C GLY A 352 -12.26 20.71 0.24
N HIS A 353 -13.55 21.02 0.12
CA HIS A 353 -14.03 22.39 0.07
C HIS A 353 -13.79 23.12 1.39
N VAL A 354 -14.06 22.50 2.54
CA VAL A 354 -13.88 23.13 3.87
C VAL A 354 -12.42 23.54 4.11
N PHE A 355 -11.47 22.68 3.74
CA PHE A 355 -10.04 22.91 3.99
C PHE A 355 -9.29 23.51 2.79
N GLY A 356 -9.95 23.72 1.65
CA GLY A 356 -9.37 24.30 0.43
C GLY A 356 -8.37 23.38 -0.29
N CYS A 357 -8.65 22.08 -0.34
CA CYS A 357 -7.98 21.08 -1.18
C CYS A 357 -9.00 20.39 -2.10
N LEU A 358 -9.95 21.17 -2.63
CA LEU A 358 -11.09 20.65 -3.39
C LEU A 358 -10.66 19.98 -4.70
N ASP A 359 -9.68 20.55 -5.42
CA ASP A 359 -9.17 19.99 -6.68
C ASP A 359 -8.66 18.56 -6.49
N GLU A 360 -7.76 18.37 -5.51
CA GLU A 360 -7.21 17.06 -5.16
C GLU A 360 -8.32 16.07 -4.78
N CYS A 361 -9.29 16.52 -3.98
CA CYS A 361 -10.38 15.68 -3.50
C CYS A 361 -11.32 15.24 -4.63
N VAL A 362 -11.60 16.09 -5.63
CA VAL A 362 -12.41 15.72 -6.80
C VAL A 362 -11.65 14.75 -7.70
N ILE A 363 -10.34 14.93 -7.89
CA ILE A 363 -9.50 13.98 -8.64
C ILE A 363 -9.52 12.61 -7.95
N ILE A 364 -9.34 12.56 -6.63
CA ILE A 364 -9.37 11.32 -5.84
C ILE A 364 -10.76 10.67 -5.93
N ALA A 365 -11.83 11.45 -5.77
CA ALA A 365 -13.21 10.94 -5.87
C ALA A 365 -13.52 10.36 -7.26
N ALA A 366 -13.10 11.02 -8.33
CA ALA A 366 -13.26 10.50 -9.69
C ALA A 366 -12.43 9.23 -9.91
N SER A 367 -11.18 9.23 -9.46
CA SER A 367 -10.25 8.10 -9.63
C SER A 367 -10.73 6.84 -8.88
N LEU A 368 -11.17 6.99 -7.63
CA LEU A 368 -11.60 5.88 -6.77
C LEU A 368 -13.01 5.36 -7.08
N SER A 369 -13.83 6.15 -7.80
CA SER A 369 -15.15 5.71 -8.27
C SER A 369 -15.08 4.81 -9.51
N LEU A 370 -13.94 4.86 -10.21
CA LEU A 370 -13.67 4.09 -11.41
C LEU A 370 -12.58 3.04 -11.14
N LYS A 371 -12.26 2.27 -12.16
CA LYS A 371 -11.12 1.33 -12.08
C LYS A 371 -9.82 2.10 -12.06
N ASN A 372 -8.88 1.64 -11.23
CA ASN A 372 -7.55 2.23 -11.12
C ASN A 372 -6.87 2.29 -12.51
N PHE A 373 -6.29 3.44 -12.85
CA PHE A 373 -5.62 3.67 -14.14
C PHE A 373 -4.14 3.26 -14.13
N PHE A 374 -3.55 2.96 -12.96
CA PHE A 374 -2.22 2.36 -12.88
C PHE A 374 -2.24 0.94 -13.43
N VAL A 375 -1.23 0.61 -14.23
CA VAL A 375 -1.07 -0.70 -14.86
C VAL A 375 -0.11 -1.54 -14.05
N MET A 376 -0.56 -2.75 -13.68
CA MET A 376 0.30 -3.81 -13.17
C MET A 376 0.37 -4.92 -14.21
N PRO A 377 1.32 -4.88 -15.17
CA PRO A 377 1.41 -5.88 -16.21
C PRO A 377 1.63 -7.26 -15.60
N PHE A 378 1.02 -8.29 -16.20
CA PHE A 378 0.98 -9.67 -15.69
C PHE A 378 2.35 -10.30 -15.39
N ARG A 379 3.44 -9.78 -15.99
CA ARG A 379 4.83 -10.26 -15.78
C ARG A 379 5.79 -9.23 -15.18
N GLN A 380 5.32 -8.00 -14.96
CA GLN A 380 6.16 -6.85 -14.55
C GLN A 380 5.52 -6.12 -13.36
N HIS A 381 5.07 -6.86 -12.36
CA HIS A 381 4.42 -6.30 -11.17
C HIS A 381 5.32 -5.32 -10.40
N LEU A 382 6.64 -5.55 -10.38
CA LEU A 382 7.59 -4.66 -9.71
C LEU A 382 7.75 -3.31 -10.44
N ASP A 383 7.75 -3.31 -11.77
CA ASP A 383 7.94 -2.09 -12.56
C ASP A 383 6.73 -1.16 -12.43
N GLY A 384 5.52 -1.71 -12.52
CA GLY A 384 4.29 -0.96 -12.28
C GLY A 384 4.24 -0.41 -10.85
N TYR A 385 4.64 -1.21 -9.85
CA TYR A 385 4.68 -0.78 -8.46
C TYR A 385 5.68 0.37 -8.25
N ARG A 386 6.88 0.27 -8.83
CA ARG A 386 7.90 1.34 -8.78
C ARG A 386 7.36 2.63 -9.34
N ASN A 387 6.71 2.59 -10.49
CA ASN A 387 6.16 3.79 -11.11
C ASN A 387 5.08 4.46 -10.23
N LYS A 388 4.19 3.67 -9.60
CA LYS A 388 3.21 4.21 -8.63
C LYS A 388 3.89 4.86 -7.42
N VAL A 389 5.00 4.28 -6.92
CA VAL A 389 5.81 4.87 -5.84
C VAL A 389 6.47 6.19 -6.30
N ASP A 390 6.92 6.26 -7.55
CA ASP A 390 7.53 7.48 -8.11
C ASP A 390 6.52 8.63 -8.15
N PHE A 391 5.28 8.38 -8.60
CA PHE A 391 4.20 9.38 -8.58
C PHE A 391 3.76 9.77 -7.15
N CYS A 392 3.82 8.85 -6.20
CA CYS A 392 3.57 9.15 -4.79
C CYS A 392 4.61 10.15 -4.23
N GLY A 393 5.84 10.08 -4.72
CA GLY A 393 6.99 10.77 -4.15
C GLY A 393 7.12 10.45 -2.65
N ASN A 394 7.34 11.48 -1.84
CA ASN A 394 7.44 11.30 -0.38
C ASN A 394 6.09 11.12 0.32
N SER A 395 5.00 11.16 -0.45
CA SER A 395 3.59 10.85 -0.16
C SER A 395 3.25 9.93 1.00
N LYS A 396 3.77 8.71 0.85
CA LYS A 396 3.27 7.48 1.46
C LYS A 396 1.73 7.38 1.38
N SER A 397 1.12 7.93 0.31
CA SER A 397 -0.33 7.88 0.05
C SER A 397 -0.63 7.46 -1.39
N ASP A 398 -1.42 6.39 -1.55
CA ASP A 398 -1.93 5.96 -2.86
C ASP A 398 -2.83 7.04 -3.49
N CYS A 399 -3.65 7.72 -2.67
CA CYS A 399 -4.54 8.78 -3.12
C CYS A 399 -3.76 9.97 -3.70
N ALA A 400 -2.64 10.35 -3.07
CA ALA A 400 -1.79 11.40 -3.59
C ALA A 400 -1.07 10.97 -4.89
N ALA A 401 -0.68 9.69 -5.03
CA ALA A 401 -0.14 9.19 -6.28
C ALA A 401 -1.13 9.32 -7.45
N LEU A 402 -2.43 9.07 -7.20
CA LEU A 402 -3.49 9.28 -8.21
C LEU A 402 -3.58 10.75 -8.62
N VAL A 403 -3.50 11.67 -7.66
CA VAL A 403 -3.52 13.12 -7.91
C VAL A 403 -2.35 13.56 -8.78
N GLU A 404 -1.13 13.17 -8.42
CA GLU A 404 0.07 13.58 -9.13
C GLU A 404 0.14 12.97 -10.54
N ALA A 405 -0.26 11.70 -10.71
CA ALA A 405 -0.35 11.08 -12.03
C ALA A 405 -1.38 11.78 -12.94
N PHE A 406 -2.56 12.09 -12.41
CA PHE A 406 -3.60 12.83 -13.15
C PHE A 406 -3.13 14.22 -13.56
N ARG A 407 -2.47 14.95 -12.64
CA ARG A 407 -1.92 16.28 -12.88
C ARG A 407 -0.79 16.27 -13.89
N ALA A 408 0.10 15.28 -13.84
CA ALA A 408 1.18 15.12 -14.81
C ALA A 408 0.60 14.95 -16.22
N TRP A 409 -0.37 14.05 -16.40
CA TRP A 409 -1.07 13.85 -17.67
C TRP A 409 -1.75 15.14 -18.15
N GLN A 410 -2.53 15.80 -17.28
CA GLN A 410 -3.25 17.02 -17.61
C GLN A 410 -2.30 18.16 -18.02
N THR A 411 -1.17 18.29 -17.32
CA THR A 411 -0.14 19.31 -17.60
C THR A 411 0.50 19.09 -18.97
N CYS A 412 0.89 17.86 -19.30
CA CYS A 412 1.44 17.51 -20.62
C CYS A 412 0.41 17.75 -21.75
N ARG A 413 -0.87 17.48 -21.51
CA ARG A 413 -1.95 17.84 -22.46
C ARG A 413 -2.07 19.35 -22.67
N HIS A 414 -2.06 20.15 -21.60
CA HIS A 414 -2.13 21.61 -21.69
C HIS A 414 -0.92 22.24 -22.38
N ARG A 415 0.28 21.68 -22.18
CA ARG A 415 1.50 22.10 -22.91
C ARG A 415 1.49 21.72 -24.38
N GLY A 416 0.57 20.85 -24.80
CA GLY A 416 0.47 20.36 -26.17
C GLY A 416 1.42 19.21 -26.51
N GLU A 417 2.06 18.60 -25.50
CA GLU A 417 2.98 17.47 -25.66
C GLU A 417 2.24 16.17 -26.00
N LEU A 418 0.96 16.06 -25.63
CA LEU A 418 0.10 14.88 -25.85
C LEU A 418 -1.04 15.18 -26.82
N ARG A 419 -0.77 15.92 -27.91
CA ARG A 419 -1.79 16.28 -28.92
C ARG A 419 -2.11 15.10 -29.83
N HIS A 420 -1.11 14.32 -30.23
CA HIS A 420 -1.34 13.15 -31.07
C HIS A 420 -1.66 11.94 -30.19
N PRO A 421 -2.62 11.09 -30.60
CA PRO A 421 -2.96 9.87 -29.85
C PRO A 421 -1.76 8.95 -29.60
N LYS A 422 -0.76 8.96 -30.50
CA LYS A 422 0.47 8.18 -30.35
C LYS A 422 1.31 8.67 -29.17
N ASP A 423 1.54 9.98 -29.06
CA ASP A 423 2.34 10.57 -27.98
C ASP A 423 1.71 10.30 -26.62
N GLU A 424 0.37 10.38 -26.55
CA GLU A 424 -0.38 10.05 -25.34
C GLU A 424 -0.28 8.57 -24.97
N LEU A 425 -0.35 7.65 -25.95
CA LEU A 425 -0.13 6.22 -25.73
C LEU A 425 1.29 5.91 -25.27
N ASP A 426 2.29 6.54 -25.88
CA ASP A 426 3.69 6.34 -25.51
C ASP A 426 3.97 6.91 -24.10
N TRP A 427 3.36 8.04 -23.74
CA TRP A 427 3.37 8.56 -22.37
C TRP A 427 2.73 7.57 -21.38
N GLY A 428 1.59 6.97 -21.73
CA GLY A 428 0.93 5.96 -20.91
C GLY A 428 1.78 4.70 -20.70
N ARG A 429 2.49 4.25 -21.75
CA ARG A 429 3.42 3.11 -21.67
C ARG A 429 4.60 3.39 -20.76
N LEU A 430 5.25 4.56 -20.92
CA LEU A 430 6.39 4.96 -20.10
C LEU A 430 6.03 5.11 -18.62
N ASN A 431 4.80 5.57 -18.33
CA ASN A 431 4.32 5.83 -16.99
C ASN A 431 3.45 4.70 -16.40
N TYR A 432 3.34 3.54 -17.06
CA TYR A 432 2.46 2.45 -16.63
C TYR A 432 1.02 2.92 -16.30
N ILE A 433 0.45 3.77 -17.17
CA ILE A 433 -0.91 4.33 -17.05
C ILE A 433 -1.77 3.93 -18.24
N GLN A 434 -2.98 3.43 -17.97
CA GLN A 434 -4.01 3.16 -18.97
C GLN A 434 -4.68 4.45 -19.43
N ILE A 435 -4.34 4.91 -20.64
CA ILE A 435 -4.85 6.17 -21.22
C ILE A 435 -6.38 6.22 -21.32
N LYS A 436 -7.05 5.11 -21.61
CA LYS A 436 -8.53 5.10 -21.62
C LYS A 436 -9.10 5.39 -20.23
N ARG A 437 -8.50 4.83 -19.17
CA ARG A 437 -8.98 4.97 -17.80
C ARG A 437 -8.77 6.38 -17.26
N ILE A 438 -7.59 6.97 -17.49
CA ILE A 438 -7.33 8.34 -17.05
C ILE A 438 -8.23 9.36 -17.77
N ARG A 439 -8.64 9.08 -19.02
CA ARG A 439 -9.66 9.86 -19.73
C ARG A 439 -11.06 9.71 -19.12
N GLU A 440 -11.48 8.48 -18.79
CA GLU A 440 -12.74 8.24 -18.06
C GLU A 440 -12.76 8.99 -16.71
N VAL A 441 -11.63 9.01 -16.00
CA VAL A 441 -11.45 9.81 -14.77
C VAL A 441 -11.56 11.31 -15.05
N ALA A 442 -10.99 11.81 -16.14
CA ALA A 442 -11.09 13.22 -16.51
C ALA A 442 -12.53 13.64 -16.84
N GLU A 443 -13.29 12.78 -17.52
CA GLU A 443 -14.72 13.00 -17.81
C GLU A 443 -15.53 13.08 -16.51
N LEU A 444 -15.33 12.12 -15.59
CA LEU A 444 -16.00 12.13 -14.29
C LEU A 444 -15.56 13.31 -13.42
N TYR A 445 -14.30 13.72 -13.47
CA TYR A 445 -13.78 14.91 -12.78
C TYR A 445 -14.54 16.18 -13.20
N GLU A 446 -14.74 16.41 -14.50
CA GLU A 446 -15.51 17.56 -15.01
C GLU A 446 -17.01 17.45 -14.67
N GLU A 447 -17.58 16.25 -14.71
CA GLU A 447 -18.96 16.03 -14.27
C GLU A 447 -19.13 16.38 -12.78
N LEU A 448 -18.23 15.90 -11.93
CA LEU A 448 -18.25 16.18 -10.50
C LEU A 448 -18.09 17.67 -10.22
N LYS A 449 -17.14 18.34 -10.88
CA LYS A 449 -16.93 19.79 -10.79
C LYS A 449 -18.20 20.57 -11.16
N THR A 450 -18.91 20.12 -12.19
CA THR A 450 -20.20 20.71 -12.59
C THR A 450 -21.26 20.50 -11.51
N ARG A 451 -21.41 19.28 -10.97
CA ARG A 451 -22.40 18.94 -9.94
C ARG A 451 -22.13 19.56 -8.56
N ILE A 452 -20.89 19.90 -8.23
CA ILE A 452 -20.58 20.55 -6.95
C ILE A 452 -20.74 22.08 -7.02
N SER A 453 -20.71 22.66 -8.23
CA SER A 453 -20.88 24.10 -8.43
C SER A 453 -22.24 24.62 -7.97
N GLN A 454 -23.30 23.81 -8.09
CA GLN A 454 -24.64 24.11 -7.54
C GLN A 454 -24.66 24.19 -6.00
N PHE A 455 -23.60 23.73 -5.32
CA PHE A 455 -23.44 23.86 -3.87
C PHE A 455 -22.47 24.98 -3.47
N ASN A 456 -22.18 25.92 -4.40
CA ASN A 456 -21.20 27.00 -4.24
C ASN A 456 -19.76 26.50 -3.98
N MET A 457 -19.44 25.30 -4.48
CA MET A 457 -18.10 24.71 -4.42
C MET A 457 -17.43 24.83 -5.78
N TYR A 458 -16.38 25.65 -5.86
CA TYR A 458 -15.64 25.87 -7.11
C TYR A 458 -14.19 25.44 -6.97
N VAL A 459 -13.69 24.72 -7.97
CA VAL A 459 -12.27 24.39 -8.10
C VAL A 459 -11.55 25.60 -8.67
N ASP A 460 -10.65 26.20 -7.88
CA ASP A 460 -9.85 27.34 -8.34
C ASP A 460 -8.82 26.89 -9.37
N SER A 461 -8.74 27.64 -10.47
CA SER A 461 -7.80 27.40 -11.56
C SER A 461 -6.44 28.08 -11.32
N ARG A 462 -6.38 29.06 -10.40
CA ARG A 462 -5.18 29.83 -10.11
C ARG A 462 -4.49 29.26 -8.87
N ARG A 463 -3.40 28.53 -9.09
CA ARG A 463 -2.53 28.13 -7.97
C ARG A 463 -1.76 29.35 -7.47
N PRO A 464 -1.69 29.59 -6.15
CA PRO A 464 -0.73 30.54 -5.62
C PRO A 464 0.69 30.10 -6.03
N VAL A 465 1.63 31.05 -6.11
CA VAL A 465 3.05 30.71 -6.26
C VAL A 465 3.43 29.86 -5.07
N MET A 466 3.65 28.56 -5.32
CA MET A 466 3.85 27.57 -4.28
C MET A 466 5.28 27.69 -3.76
N ASP A 467 5.46 28.15 -2.52
CA ASP A 467 6.69 27.83 -1.82
C ASP A 467 6.70 26.34 -1.41
N GLN A 468 7.88 25.81 -1.12
CA GLN A 468 8.03 24.40 -0.79
C GLN A 468 7.29 24.04 0.51
N GLU A 469 7.22 24.96 1.48
CA GLU A 469 6.56 24.77 2.77
C GLU A 469 5.03 24.67 2.65
N TYR A 470 4.42 25.48 1.80
CA TYR A 470 2.99 25.45 1.48
C TYR A 470 2.60 24.11 0.86
N THR A 471 3.44 23.57 -0.03
CA THR A 471 3.21 22.24 -0.64
C THR A 471 3.13 21.15 0.43
N TYR A 472 4.04 21.14 1.41
CA TYR A 472 4.01 20.15 2.51
C TYR A 472 2.81 20.36 3.44
N LYS A 473 2.47 21.61 3.78
CA LYS A 473 1.26 21.92 4.57
C LYS A 473 -0.02 21.44 3.87
N GLN A 474 -0.15 21.74 2.58
CA GLN A 474 -1.32 21.35 1.79
C GLN A 474 -1.45 19.83 1.71
N ARG A 475 -0.32 19.13 1.56
CA ARG A 475 -0.30 17.66 1.61
C ARG A 475 -0.75 17.12 2.97
N PHE A 476 -0.27 17.68 4.08
CA PHE A 476 -0.71 17.27 5.41
C PHE A 476 -2.21 17.53 5.60
N ILE A 477 -2.70 18.70 5.16
CA ILE A 477 -4.13 19.02 5.17
C ILE A 477 -4.90 17.95 4.38
N LEU A 478 -4.47 17.60 3.17
CA LEU A 478 -5.10 16.54 2.38
C LEU A 478 -5.13 15.20 3.13
N GLN A 479 -4.06 14.81 3.82
CA GLN A 479 -4.05 13.60 4.66
C GLN A 479 -5.08 13.67 5.80
N VAL A 480 -5.25 14.82 6.45
CA VAL A 480 -6.27 15.04 7.47
C VAL A 480 -7.68 14.96 6.87
N VAL A 481 -7.90 15.52 5.67
CA VAL A 481 -9.18 15.40 4.94
C VAL A 481 -9.47 13.93 4.58
N LEU A 482 -8.48 13.18 4.10
CA LEU A 482 -8.61 11.75 3.84
C LEU A 482 -9.02 10.99 5.12
N ALA A 483 -8.38 11.28 6.25
CA ALA A 483 -8.77 10.70 7.54
C ALA A 483 -10.26 11.02 7.86
N GLY A 484 -10.67 12.28 7.75
CA GLY A 484 -12.06 12.66 8.05
C GLY A 484 -13.12 12.09 7.09
N ALA A 485 -12.77 11.91 5.82
CA ALA A 485 -13.65 11.33 4.82
C ALA A 485 -13.87 9.83 5.03
N PHE A 486 -12.81 9.12 5.45
CA PHE A 486 -12.79 7.68 5.60
C PHE A 486 -12.90 7.19 7.05
N TYR A 487 -13.18 8.06 8.02
CA TYR A 487 -13.56 7.62 9.37
C TYR A 487 -14.71 6.58 9.29
N PRO A 488 -14.66 5.44 10.00
CA PRO A 488 -13.66 5.03 11.00
C PRO A 488 -12.59 4.04 10.47
N ASN A 489 -12.25 4.06 9.18
CA ASN A 489 -11.27 3.15 8.54
C ASN A 489 -9.82 3.43 8.94
N TYR A 490 -9.57 3.42 10.25
CA TYR A 490 -8.31 3.75 10.89
C TYR A 490 -7.61 2.50 11.39
N PHE A 491 -6.31 2.46 11.15
CA PHE A 491 -5.46 1.33 11.49
C PHE A 491 -4.18 1.82 12.13
N THR A 492 -3.63 1.02 13.02
CA THR A 492 -2.37 1.31 13.72
C THR A 492 -1.39 0.17 13.58
N PHE A 493 -0.10 0.51 13.61
CA PHE A 493 0.96 -0.48 13.56
C PHE A 493 1.41 -0.88 14.96
N GLY A 494 1.61 -2.18 15.17
CA GLY A 494 2.28 -2.67 16.37
C GLY A 494 3.78 -2.39 16.30
N GLN A 495 4.43 -2.24 17.46
CA GLN A 495 5.88 -2.05 17.54
C GLN A 495 6.61 -3.38 17.29
N PRO A 496 7.74 -3.37 16.58
CA PRO A 496 8.58 -4.54 16.46
C PRO A 496 9.30 -4.80 17.79
N ASP A 497 9.53 -6.08 18.10
CA ASP A 497 10.41 -6.46 19.18
C ASP A 497 11.86 -6.26 18.70
N GLU A 498 12.48 -5.15 19.10
CA GLU A 498 13.84 -4.78 18.67
C GLU A 498 14.87 -5.86 19.02
N GLU A 499 14.74 -6.49 20.20
CA GLU A 499 15.69 -7.52 20.64
C GLU A 499 15.61 -8.77 19.75
N MET A 500 14.39 -9.27 19.49
CA MET A 500 14.22 -10.39 18.57
C MET A 500 14.64 -10.02 17.14
N ALA A 501 14.33 -8.80 16.68
CA ALA A 501 14.66 -8.36 15.34
C ALA A 501 16.19 -8.31 15.09
N VAL A 502 16.95 -7.77 16.05
CA VAL A 502 18.43 -7.74 16.00
C VAL A 502 19.00 -9.16 15.95
N ARG A 503 18.44 -10.08 16.75
CA ARG A 503 18.83 -11.51 16.72
C ARG A 503 18.51 -12.17 15.38
N GLU A 504 17.34 -11.89 14.81
CA GLU A 504 16.93 -12.47 13.51
C GLU A 504 17.79 -12.01 12.34
N LEU A 505 18.26 -10.76 12.34
CA LEU A 505 19.18 -10.19 11.35
C LEU A 505 20.67 -10.43 11.66
N ALA A 506 20.99 -11.16 12.73
CA ALA A 506 22.37 -11.39 13.17
C ALA A 506 23.19 -10.09 13.33
N GLY A 507 22.56 -9.02 13.84
CA GLY A 507 23.16 -7.71 14.06
C GLY A 507 23.47 -6.91 12.78
N LYS A 508 22.91 -7.29 11.63
CA LYS A 508 23.00 -6.52 10.38
C LYS A 508 21.99 -5.37 10.36
N ASP A 509 22.33 -4.31 9.63
CA ASP A 509 21.48 -3.13 9.50
C ASP A 509 20.14 -3.47 8.82
N PRO A 510 19.00 -3.31 9.50
CA PRO A 510 17.68 -3.57 8.92
C PRO A 510 17.32 -2.63 7.77
N LYS A 511 17.99 -1.48 7.64
CA LYS A 511 17.73 -0.50 6.57
C LYS A 511 18.35 -0.88 5.25
N THR A 512 19.34 -1.78 5.25
CA THR A 512 20.08 -2.22 4.06
C THR A 512 20.01 -3.72 3.80
N THR A 513 19.51 -4.51 4.76
CA THR A 513 19.59 -5.98 4.72
C THR A 513 18.22 -6.67 4.71
N VAL A 514 18.12 -7.76 3.95
CA VAL A 514 17.00 -8.71 4.00
C VAL A 514 17.51 -10.12 4.30
N VAL A 515 16.66 -10.97 4.88
CA VAL A 515 16.99 -12.36 5.19
C VAL A 515 16.18 -13.34 4.35
N LEU A 516 16.87 -14.35 3.82
CA LEU A 516 16.30 -15.53 3.20
C LEU A 516 16.45 -16.74 4.11
N LYS A 517 15.45 -17.62 4.09
CA LYS A 517 15.40 -18.87 4.85
C LYS A 517 15.36 -20.06 3.89
N HIS A 518 15.68 -21.25 4.39
CA HIS A 518 15.74 -22.49 3.62
C HIS A 518 16.81 -22.48 2.52
N VAL A 519 17.94 -21.83 2.79
CA VAL A 519 19.10 -21.88 1.90
C VAL A 519 19.70 -23.29 1.94
N PRO A 520 20.00 -23.90 0.78
CA PRO A 520 20.59 -25.24 0.75
C PRO A 520 22.02 -25.25 1.33
N PRO A 521 22.52 -26.42 1.77
CA PRO A 521 23.92 -26.59 2.15
C PRO A 521 24.88 -26.10 1.08
N TYR A 522 26.04 -25.58 1.48
CA TYR A 522 27.00 -24.95 0.56
C TYR A 522 26.41 -23.78 -0.25
N GLY A 523 25.42 -23.06 0.31
CA GLY A 523 24.70 -21.97 -0.37
C GLY A 523 25.62 -20.91 -0.99
N PHE A 524 26.79 -20.68 -0.41
CA PHE A 524 27.80 -19.74 -0.92
C PHE A 524 28.29 -20.06 -2.33
N LEU A 525 28.15 -21.28 -2.85
CA LEU A 525 28.51 -21.61 -4.24
C LEU A 525 27.54 -20.96 -5.25
N TYR A 526 26.30 -20.70 -4.84
CA TYR A 526 25.24 -20.20 -5.70
C TYR A 526 25.02 -18.69 -5.58
N TYR A 527 25.96 -17.97 -4.96
CA TYR A 527 25.87 -16.53 -4.70
C TYR A 527 25.59 -15.69 -5.96
N LYS A 528 26.10 -16.08 -7.13
CA LYS A 528 25.84 -15.39 -8.41
C LYS A 528 24.40 -15.56 -8.89
N GLN A 529 23.80 -16.74 -8.71
CA GLN A 529 22.38 -16.96 -8.99
C GLN A 529 21.53 -16.09 -8.06
N LEU A 530 21.89 -16.07 -6.77
CA LEU A 530 21.18 -15.27 -5.78
C LEU A 530 21.27 -13.77 -6.06
N GLN A 531 22.47 -13.26 -6.41
CA GLN A 531 22.67 -11.87 -6.85
C GLN A 531 21.78 -11.51 -8.05
N SER A 532 21.64 -12.43 -9.02
CA SER A 532 20.79 -12.21 -10.19
C SER A 532 19.30 -12.10 -9.85
N LEU A 533 18.81 -12.83 -8.82
CA LEU A 533 17.42 -12.75 -8.38
C LEU A 533 17.08 -11.36 -7.81
N PHE A 534 18.04 -10.68 -7.19
CA PHE A 534 17.85 -9.35 -6.61
C PHE A 534 18.21 -8.18 -7.54
N ARG A 535 18.61 -8.45 -8.79
CA ARG A 535 19.02 -7.39 -9.74
C ARG A 535 17.95 -6.32 -9.96
N GLN A 536 16.67 -6.69 -9.90
CA GLN A 536 15.57 -5.73 -10.03
C GLN A 536 15.31 -4.91 -8.77
N CYS A 537 15.83 -5.32 -7.60
CA CYS A 537 15.64 -4.60 -6.34
C CYS A 537 16.67 -3.48 -6.15
N GLY A 538 17.95 -3.78 -6.42
CA GLY A 538 19.05 -2.85 -6.25
C GLY A 538 20.40 -3.57 -6.34
N GLN A 539 21.49 -2.81 -6.20
CA GLN A 539 22.84 -3.37 -6.21
C GLN A 539 23.12 -4.12 -4.91
N VAL A 540 23.51 -5.40 -5.00
CA VAL A 540 23.88 -6.20 -3.83
C VAL A 540 25.35 -5.92 -3.47
N ARG A 541 25.59 -5.49 -2.24
CA ARG A 541 26.92 -5.20 -1.67
C ARG A 541 27.59 -6.48 -1.17
N SER A 542 26.88 -7.24 -0.34
CA SER A 542 27.40 -8.49 0.23
C SER A 542 26.29 -9.51 0.48
N ILE A 543 26.66 -10.79 0.52
CA ILE A 543 25.78 -11.87 0.99
C ILE A 543 26.51 -12.66 2.07
N VAL A 544 25.94 -12.71 3.27
CA VAL A 544 26.43 -13.55 4.36
C VAL A 544 25.57 -14.80 4.45
N PHE A 545 26.18 -15.95 4.22
CA PHE A 545 25.55 -17.26 4.43
C PHE A 545 25.79 -17.71 5.87
N ASP A 546 24.74 -18.19 6.53
CA ASP A 546 24.79 -18.69 7.90
C ASP A 546 23.84 -19.89 8.05
N GLY A 547 24.38 -21.09 7.84
CA GLY A 547 23.59 -22.32 7.74
C GLY A 547 22.47 -22.21 6.70
N ALA A 548 21.23 -22.40 7.14
CA ALA A 548 20.03 -22.33 6.29
C ALA A 548 19.51 -20.91 6.03
N LYS A 549 20.27 -19.87 6.40
CA LYS A 549 19.93 -18.46 6.18
C LYS A 549 20.94 -17.78 5.27
N ALA A 550 20.48 -16.81 4.49
CA ALA A 550 21.34 -15.87 3.77
C ALA A 550 20.88 -14.44 4.04
N PHE A 551 21.80 -13.58 4.42
CA PHE A 551 21.60 -12.15 4.64
C PHE A 551 22.11 -11.40 3.42
N VAL A 552 21.21 -10.74 2.69
CA VAL A 552 21.53 -9.98 1.48
C VAL A 552 21.55 -8.51 1.85
N GLU A 553 22.75 -7.90 1.79
CA GLU A 553 22.98 -6.49 2.09
C GLU A 553 23.10 -5.70 0.77
N PHE A 554 22.30 -4.65 0.61
CA PHE A 554 22.32 -3.78 -0.56
C PHE A 554 23.30 -2.61 -0.38
N SER A 555 23.87 -2.13 -1.48
CA SER A 555 24.70 -0.92 -1.48
C SER A 555 23.85 0.30 -1.10
N ARG A 556 24.35 1.10 -0.16
CA ARG A 556 23.80 2.40 0.24
C ARG A 556 24.68 3.51 -0.32
N ASN A 557 24.07 4.53 -0.93
CA ASN A 557 24.80 5.75 -1.27
C ASN A 557 25.09 6.53 0.05
N PRO A 558 26.35 6.88 0.35
CA PRO A 558 26.73 7.65 1.56
C PRO A 558 25.95 8.96 1.76
N THR A 559 25.43 9.54 0.69
CA THR A 559 24.65 10.80 0.71
C THR A 559 23.15 10.58 0.88
N GLU A 560 22.67 9.33 0.87
CA GLU A 560 21.28 9.03 1.17
C GLU A 560 20.99 9.19 2.65
N ARG A 561 19.84 9.82 2.95
CA ARG A 561 19.28 9.95 4.31
C ARG A 561 19.20 8.58 5.00
N PHE A 562 19.19 8.59 6.33
CA PHE A 562 19.18 7.37 7.15
C PHE A 562 17.81 6.66 7.20
N LYS A 563 17.26 6.31 6.04
CA LYS A 563 15.99 5.61 5.82
C LYS A 563 16.24 4.20 5.26
N THR A 564 15.25 3.32 5.41
CA THR A 564 15.25 2.02 4.75
C THR A 564 15.42 2.19 3.23
N LEU A 565 16.37 1.45 2.64
CA LEU A 565 16.66 1.52 1.20
C LEU A 565 15.46 1.08 0.36
N PRO A 566 15.20 1.74 -0.79
CA PRO A 566 14.19 1.27 -1.74
C PRO A 566 14.39 -0.20 -2.16
N ALA A 567 15.64 -0.66 -2.23
CA ALA A 567 15.97 -2.05 -2.55
C ALA A 567 15.43 -3.06 -1.53
N VAL A 568 15.43 -2.71 -0.24
CA VAL A 568 14.87 -3.55 0.83
C VAL A 568 13.34 -3.63 0.69
N TYR A 569 12.66 -2.50 0.43
CA TYR A 569 11.22 -2.49 0.16
C TYR A 569 10.86 -3.35 -1.06
N MET A 570 11.63 -3.24 -2.15
CA MET A 570 11.42 -4.03 -3.37
C MET A 570 11.65 -5.53 -3.13
N ALA A 571 12.67 -5.89 -2.35
CA ALA A 571 12.95 -7.28 -2.00
C ALA A 571 11.79 -7.90 -1.21
N ILE A 572 11.28 -7.24 -0.18
CA ILE A 572 10.12 -7.75 0.58
C ILE A 572 8.88 -7.80 -0.30
N LYS A 573 8.72 -6.82 -1.19
CA LYS A 573 7.61 -6.78 -2.16
C LYS A 573 7.60 -8.02 -3.06
N MET A 574 8.76 -8.54 -3.47
CA MET A 574 8.85 -9.81 -4.22
C MET A 574 8.19 -10.96 -3.47
N SER A 575 8.41 -11.07 -2.16
CA SER A 575 7.80 -12.12 -1.33
C SER A 575 6.28 -11.98 -1.30
N GLN A 576 5.77 -10.76 -1.09
CA GLN A 576 4.32 -10.49 -1.08
C GLN A 576 3.67 -10.79 -2.44
N LEU A 577 4.35 -10.48 -3.54
CA LEU A 577 3.93 -10.80 -4.91
C LEU A 577 4.06 -12.29 -5.25
N LYS A 578 4.60 -13.13 -4.35
CA LYS A 578 4.86 -14.56 -4.55
C LYS A 578 5.77 -14.82 -5.76
N VAL A 579 6.77 -13.96 -5.97
CA VAL A 579 7.79 -14.20 -6.98
C VAL A 579 8.57 -15.46 -6.60
N SER A 580 8.68 -16.42 -7.52
CA SER A 580 9.41 -17.67 -7.24
C SER A 580 10.91 -17.39 -7.06
N LEU A 581 11.45 -17.79 -5.91
CA LEU A 581 12.88 -17.73 -5.62
C LEU A 581 13.46 -19.15 -5.66
N GLU A 582 13.85 -19.57 -6.86
CA GLU A 582 14.41 -20.89 -7.13
C GLU A 582 15.91 -20.81 -7.41
N LEU A 583 16.68 -21.73 -6.81
CA LEU A 583 18.08 -21.97 -7.14
C LEU A 583 18.23 -23.34 -7.80
N SER A 584 19.00 -23.40 -8.88
CA SER A 584 19.44 -24.67 -9.48
C SER A 584 20.69 -25.14 -8.74
N VAL A 585 20.56 -26.24 -7.99
CA VAL A 585 21.59 -26.72 -7.05
C VAL A 585 21.95 -28.19 -7.25
N HIS A 586 23.14 -28.56 -6.82
CA HIS A 586 23.60 -29.94 -6.65
C HIS A 586 23.20 -30.48 -5.28
N SER A 587 23.05 -31.81 -5.20
CA SER A 587 22.90 -32.50 -3.91
C SER A 587 24.18 -32.36 -3.07
N ALA A 588 24.05 -32.40 -1.73
CA ALA A 588 25.22 -32.29 -0.85
C ALA A 588 26.19 -33.45 -1.08
N GLU A 589 25.65 -34.63 -1.35
CA GLU A 589 26.40 -35.86 -1.64
C GLU A 589 27.21 -35.76 -2.94
N GLU A 590 26.72 -35.06 -3.96
CA GLU A 590 27.46 -34.80 -5.20
C GLU A 590 28.64 -33.85 -5.00
N ILE A 591 28.45 -32.82 -4.17
CA ILE A 591 29.51 -31.84 -3.85
C ILE A 591 30.61 -32.52 -3.04
N GLU A 592 30.24 -33.29 -2.02
CA GLU A 592 31.17 -34.02 -1.16
C GLU A 592 31.86 -35.19 -1.90
N GLY A 593 31.14 -35.90 -2.77
CA GLY A 593 31.66 -37.07 -3.49
C GLY A 593 32.66 -36.77 -4.61
N LYS A 594 32.63 -35.54 -5.18
CA LYS A 594 33.51 -35.15 -6.29
C LYS A 594 34.80 -34.43 -5.86
N VAL A 595 34.91 -34.06 -4.59
CA VAL A 595 36.08 -33.37 -4.04
C VAL A 595 36.79 -34.31 -3.08
N GLN A 596 37.91 -34.90 -3.50
CA GLN A 596 38.67 -35.86 -2.69
C GLN A 596 39.25 -35.17 -1.43
N GLY A 597 38.58 -35.34 -0.29
CA GLY A 597 39.09 -34.92 1.02
C GLY A 597 37.98 -34.71 2.05
N GLY A 598 38.03 -35.43 3.18
CA GLY A 598 37.03 -35.37 4.26
C GLY A 598 36.84 -34.01 4.94
N ALA A 599 37.62 -32.98 4.57
CA ALA A 599 37.52 -31.62 5.09
C ALA A 599 36.33 -30.81 4.53
N VAL A 600 35.76 -31.19 3.37
CA VAL A 600 34.66 -30.45 2.71
C VAL A 600 33.34 -30.54 3.49
N SER A 601 33.11 -31.64 4.19
CA SER A 601 31.93 -31.84 5.06
C SER A 601 31.83 -30.79 6.18
N LYS A 602 32.97 -30.25 6.64
CA LYS A 602 33.02 -29.20 7.67
C LYS A 602 32.45 -27.87 7.18
N LEU A 603 32.45 -27.63 5.86
CA LEU A 603 31.95 -26.38 5.24
C LEU A 603 30.44 -26.39 4.94
N ARG A 604 29.73 -27.49 5.22
CA ARG A 604 28.33 -27.70 4.83
C ARG A 604 27.40 -26.57 5.27
N ASN A 605 27.62 -26.05 6.48
CA ASN A 605 26.85 -24.96 7.10
C ASN A 605 27.74 -23.82 7.63
N THR A 606 28.99 -23.72 7.14
CA THR A 606 29.92 -22.71 7.62
C THR A 606 29.44 -21.31 7.23
N ARG A 607 29.67 -20.35 8.13
CA ARG A 607 29.34 -18.95 7.89
C ARG A 607 30.33 -18.37 6.88
N VAL A 608 29.86 -17.96 5.71
CA VAL A 608 30.69 -17.46 4.61
C VAL A 608 30.20 -16.08 4.20
N ASN A 609 31.11 -15.12 4.09
CA ASN A 609 30.83 -13.78 3.57
C ASN A 609 31.27 -13.68 2.11
N VAL A 610 30.34 -13.28 1.24
CA VAL A 610 30.61 -12.94 -0.15
C VAL A 610 30.53 -11.43 -0.29
N ASP A 611 31.67 -10.79 -0.55
CA ASP A 611 31.76 -9.34 -0.77
C ASP A 611 31.96 -9.06 -2.26
N PHE A 612 30.98 -8.40 -2.89
CA PHE A 612 31.01 -8.12 -4.32
C PHE A 612 31.90 -6.92 -4.67
N GLN A 613 32.14 -6.01 -3.72
CA GLN A 613 33.02 -4.86 -3.93
C GLN A 613 34.49 -5.29 -3.88
N LYS A 614 34.83 -6.12 -2.89
CA LYS A 614 36.19 -6.67 -2.73
C LYS A 614 36.45 -7.89 -3.62
N GLN A 615 35.41 -8.46 -4.25
CA GLN A 615 35.45 -9.72 -4.99
C GLN A 615 36.02 -10.88 -4.16
N THR A 616 35.66 -10.94 -2.87
CA THR A 616 36.16 -11.95 -1.93
C THR A 616 35.05 -12.89 -1.48
N VAL A 617 35.42 -14.15 -1.21
CA VAL A 617 34.56 -15.16 -0.59
C VAL A 617 35.35 -15.79 0.54
N ASP A 618 35.08 -15.34 1.76
CA ASP A 618 35.90 -15.65 2.93
C ASP A 618 35.05 -16.22 4.08
N PRO A 619 35.62 -17.09 4.94
CA PRO A 619 34.97 -17.49 6.19
C PRO A 619 34.64 -16.24 7.03
N ALA A 620 33.38 -16.10 7.44
CA ALA A 620 32.94 -14.95 8.22
C ALA A 620 33.39 -15.10 9.69
N GLN A 621 33.97 -14.05 10.28
CA GLN A 621 34.28 -14.03 11.71
C GLN A 621 32.98 -13.95 12.54
N VAL A 622 32.99 -14.58 13.72
CA VAL A 622 32.00 -14.32 14.78
C VAL A 622 32.40 -13.01 15.47
N SER A 623 32.31 -11.89 14.75
CA SER A 623 32.43 -10.57 15.35
C SER A 623 31.12 -9.84 15.16
N PHE A 624 30.56 -9.34 16.25
CA PHE A 624 29.60 -8.25 16.17
C PHE A 624 30.36 -7.09 15.52
N ASN A 625 29.85 -6.58 14.39
CA ASN A 625 30.48 -5.56 13.52
C ASN A 625 30.94 -4.27 14.23
N THR A 626 30.65 -4.12 15.53
CA THR A 626 31.14 -3.05 16.40
C THR A 626 32.64 -3.13 16.71
N LEU A 627 33.32 -4.28 16.62
CA LEU A 627 34.71 -4.39 17.10
C LEU A 627 35.75 -3.81 16.12
N ASP A 628 35.62 -4.00 14.81
CA ASP A 628 36.67 -3.58 13.85
C ASP A 628 36.82 -2.05 13.74
N ARG A 629 35.74 -1.26 13.92
CA ARG A 629 35.84 0.22 14.00
C ARG A 629 36.09 0.75 15.42
N SER A 630 35.85 -0.05 16.45
CA SER A 630 36.20 0.34 17.83
C SER A 630 37.70 0.51 18.04
N GLN A 631 38.53 -0.11 17.19
CA GLN A 631 39.99 0.10 17.16
C GLN A 631 40.42 1.46 16.60
N MET A 632 39.57 2.17 15.84
CA MET A 632 39.88 3.51 15.30
C MET A 632 39.52 4.67 16.26
N ILE A 633 38.64 4.42 17.22
CA ILE A 633 38.21 5.44 18.19
C ILE A 633 39.03 5.26 19.47
N THR A 634 40.14 5.99 19.55
CA THR A 634 41.01 6.01 20.74
C THR A 634 40.39 6.80 21.89
N ASP A 635 39.49 7.75 21.58
CA ASP A 635 38.94 8.72 22.51
C ASP A 635 37.44 8.94 22.27
N LEU A 636 36.65 9.07 23.35
CA LEU A 636 35.21 9.37 23.29
C LEU A 636 34.90 10.83 22.94
N LEU A 637 35.90 11.70 22.92
CA LEU A 637 35.77 13.12 22.62
C LEU A 637 36.64 13.44 21.40
N LEU A 638 36.01 13.89 20.32
CA LEU A 638 36.68 14.14 19.04
C LEU A 638 36.48 15.59 18.62
N THR A 639 37.51 16.20 18.04
CA THR A 639 37.40 17.48 17.34
C THR A 639 37.31 17.18 15.85
N ILE A 640 36.22 17.60 15.21
CA ILE A 640 35.90 17.27 13.82
C ILE A 640 35.61 18.52 13.00
N ASP A 641 35.83 18.44 11.70
CA ASP A 641 35.28 19.40 10.74
C ASP A 641 34.11 18.77 10.00
N VAL A 642 33.04 19.53 9.80
CA VAL A 642 31.84 19.06 9.08
C VAL A 642 31.95 19.46 7.62
N THR A 643 32.01 18.47 6.74
CA THR A 643 32.26 18.67 5.31
C THR A 643 31.00 18.55 4.47
N GLU A 644 30.08 17.63 4.83
CA GLU A 644 28.81 17.46 4.14
C GLU A 644 27.66 17.26 5.14
N VAL A 645 26.57 17.99 4.96
CA VAL A 645 25.34 17.83 5.75
C VAL A 645 24.33 17.03 4.93
N VAL A 646 24.02 15.81 5.34
CA VAL A 646 23.03 14.95 4.68
C VAL A 646 21.61 15.39 5.04
N GLU A 647 21.35 15.55 6.33
CA GLU A 647 20.11 16.15 6.86
C GLU A 647 20.35 16.74 8.26
N VAL A 648 19.32 17.32 8.87
CA VAL A 648 19.45 17.90 10.22
C VAL A 648 19.86 16.80 11.20
N GLY A 649 21.04 16.98 11.79
CA GLY A 649 21.61 16.02 12.74
C GLY A 649 22.29 14.81 12.10
N HIS A 650 22.41 14.70 10.77
CA HIS A 650 23.16 13.63 10.10
C HIS A 650 24.12 14.23 9.09
N PHE A 651 25.42 14.00 9.29
CA PHE A 651 26.47 14.67 8.54
C PHE A 651 27.75 13.84 8.47
N TRP A 652 28.59 14.16 7.49
CA TRP A 652 29.93 13.61 7.34
C TRP A 652 30.96 14.63 7.80
N GLY A 653 32.06 14.11 8.34
CA GLY A 653 33.19 14.91 8.74
C GLY A 653 34.43 14.07 8.95
N TYR A 654 35.55 14.73 9.20
CA TYR A 654 36.82 14.07 9.51
C TYR A 654 37.43 14.68 10.76
N ARG A 655 38.34 13.94 11.39
CA ARG A 655 39.01 14.37 12.62
C ARG A 655 40.13 15.38 12.32
N ILE A 656 40.23 16.43 13.13
CA ILE A 656 41.26 17.49 12.99
C ILE A 656 42.34 17.38 14.08
N ASP A 657 42.46 16.24 14.77
CA ASP A 657 43.58 16.04 15.69
C ASP A 657 44.90 15.77 14.95
N GLU A 658 46.03 16.10 15.60
CA GLU A 658 47.38 16.01 14.99
C GLU A 658 47.65 14.67 14.32
N LYS A 659 47.21 13.56 14.93
CA LYS A 659 47.41 12.21 14.38
C LYS A 659 46.65 12.00 13.07
N SER A 660 45.41 12.47 13.01
CA SER A 660 44.56 12.39 11.81
C SER A 660 45.13 13.25 10.67
N SER A 661 45.55 14.48 10.99
CA SER A 661 46.19 15.39 10.05
C SER A 661 47.47 14.78 9.46
N GLU A 662 48.33 14.17 10.29
CA GLU A 662 49.52 13.47 9.79
C GLU A 662 49.21 12.31 8.85
N ILE A 663 48.16 11.53 9.12
CA ILE A 663 47.75 10.40 8.26
C ILE A 663 47.30 10.93 6.89
N LEU A 664 46.46 11.96 6.87
CA LEU A 664 45.96 12.57 5.63
C LEU A 664 47.10 13.21 4.83
N GLU A 665 48.00 13.97 5.47
CA GLU A 665 49.16 14.57 4.79
C GLU A 665 50.09 13.52 4.17
N LYS A 666 50.38 12.43 4.89
CA LYS A 666 51.18 11.31 4.36
C LYS A 666 50.49 10.66 3.17
N LEU A 667 49.19 10.39 3.27
CA LEU A 667 48.39 9.77 2.20
C LEU A 667 48.36 10.65 0.94
N THR A 668 48.09 11.96 1.09
CA THR A 668 48.13 12.92 -0.02
C THR A 668 49.52 12.99 -0.65
N ALA A 669 50.59 13.01 0.16
CA ALA A 669 51.96 13.05 -0.34
C ALA A 669 52.35 11.79 -1.13
N GLU A 670 51.89 10.61 -0.70
CA GLU A 670 52.12 9.34 -1.41
C GLU A 670 51.32 9.25 -2.72
N ILE A 671 50.04 9.61 -2.70
CA ILE A 671 49.19 9.64 -3.90
C ILE A 671 49.77 10.62 -4.94
N SER A 672 50.22 11.79 -4.51
CA SER A 672 50.83 12.80 -5.39
C SER A 672 52.12 12.33 -6.09
N ARG A 673 52.78 11.28 -5.59
CA ARG A 673 53.98 10.69 -6.19
C ARG A 673 53.67 9.58 -7.20
N LEU A 674 52.41 9.15 -7.31
CA LEU A 674 52.01 8.08 -8.21
C LEU A 674 52.01 8.54 -9.67
N LYS A 675 52.37 7.61 -10.56
CA LYS A 675 52.08 7.77 -11.98
C LYS A 675 50.62 7.41 -12.21
N LEU A 676 49.78 8.41 -12.47
CA LEU A 676 48.35 8.24 -12.68
C LEU A 676 48.08 7.43 -13.96
N VAL A 677 47.19 6.45 -13.86
CA VAL A 677 46.72 5.60 -14.96
C VAL A 677 45.21 5.78 -15.08
N PRO A 678 44.65 5.94 -16.29
CA PRO A 678 43.20 6.00 -16.48
C PRO A 678 42.53 4.72 -16.01
N LEU A 679 41.24 4.81 -15.65
CA LEU A 679 40.49 3.65 -15.18
C LEU A 679 40.49 2.47 -16.19
N PRO A 680 40.75 1.23 -15.74
CA PRO A 680 40.80 0.06 -16.63
C PRO A 680 39.41 -0.43 -17.07
N VAL A 681 38.36 -0.01 -16.36
CA VAL A 681 36.95 -0.33 -16.63
C VAL A 681 36.14 0.96 -16.72
N HIS A 682 35.02 0.90 -17.45
CA HIS A 682 34.10 2.03 -17.51
C HIS A 682 33.64 2.42 -16.09
N PRO A 683 33.69 3.71 -15.73
CA PRO A 683 33.22 4.22 -14.45
C PRO A 683 31.81 3.73 -14.12
N HIS A 684 31.62 3.21 -12.91
CA HIS A 684 30.31 2.75 -12.42
C HIS A 684 30.18 3.07 -10.93
N PRO A 685 28.94 3.16 -10.39
CA PRO A 685 28.71 3.35 -8.96
C PRO A 685 29.47 2.35 -8.09
N ASP A 686 29.88 2.77 -6.89
CA ASP A 686 30.67 2.04 -5.90
C ASP A 686 32.14 1.76 -6.26
N LEU A 687 32.58 2.09 -7.49
CA LEU A 687 34.00 1.99 -7.85
C LEU A 687 34.80 3.03 -7.06
N VAL A 688 35.83 2.58 -6.36
CA VAL A 688 36.80 3.47 -5.70
C VAL A 688 37.91 3.82 -6.70
N CYS A 689 38.19 5.10 -6.85
CA CYS A 689 39.15 5.66 -7.79
C CYS A 689 39.91 6.84 -7.17
N LEU A 690 40.83 7.42 -7.92
CA LEU A 690 41.44 8.69 -7.61
C LEU A 690 40.75 9.79 -8.43
N ALA A 691 40.29 10.84 -7.75
CA ALA A 691 39.61 11.98 -8.37
C ALA A 691 40.24 13.32 -7.93
N PRO A 692 40.25 14.35 -8.81
CA PRO A 692 40.78 15.66 -8.46
C PRO A 692 39.83 16.45 -7.56
N PHE A 693 40.38 17.27 -6.66
CA PHE A 693 39.64 18.24 -5.85
C PHE A 693 40.30 19.63 -5.92
N ALA A 694 39.50 20.68 -6.14
CA ALA A 694 39.97 22.00 -6.58
C ALA A 694 39.93 23.10 -5.49
N ASP A 695 40.42 22.80 -4.29
CA ASP A 695 40.34 23.74 -3.15
C ASP A 695 41.63 24.54 -2.89
N PHE A 696 42.70 24.20 -3.60
CA PHE A 696 43.99 24.89 -3.53
C PHE A 696 44.53 24.99 -4.96
N ASP A 697 45.25 26.04 -5.34
CA ASP A 697 45.71 26.38 -6.70
C ASP A 697 46.59 25.32 -7.45
N LYS A 698 46.53 24.03 -7.07
CA LYS A 698 47.12 22.84 -7.69
C LYS A 698 46.11 21.69 -7.73
N GLU A 699 45.89 21.11 -8.92
CA GLU A 699 45.11 19.87 -9.08
C GLU A 699 45.78 18.71 -8.32
N SER A 700 45.22 18.34 -7.17
CA SER A 700 45.65 17.20 -6.36
C SER A 700 44.60 16.09 -6.42
N TYR A 701 45.05 14.84 -6.45
CA TYR A 701 44.19 13.66 -6.54
C TYR A 701 43.98 13.04 -5.17
N PHE A 702 42.75 12.61 -4.89
CA PHE A 702 42.32 12.03 -3.61
C PHE A 702 41.52 10.76 -3.85
N ARG A 703 41.48 9.88 -2.83
CA ARG A 703 40.65 8.67 -2.88
C ARG A 703 39.17 9.08 -2.89
N ALA A 704 38.44 8.58 -3.86
CA ALA A 704 37.03 8.88 -4.01
C ALA A 704 36.23 7.64 -4.44
N GLN A 705 34.99 7.54 -4.01
CA GLN A 705 34.03 6.53 -4.46
C GLN A 705 33.05 7.18 -5.43
N ILE A 706 32.82 6.54 -6.58
CA ILE A 706 31.83 7.00 -7.56
C ILE A 706 30.43 6.75 -7.01
N LEU A 707 29.61 7.80 -6.90
CA LEU A 707 28.22 7.72 -6.43
C LEU A 707 27.26 7.44 -7.59
N TYR A 708 27.30 8.27 -8.64
CA TYR A 708 26.55 8.06 -9.87
C TYR A 708 27.30 8.62 -11.08
N VAL A 709 26.98 8.09 -12.25
CA VAL A 709 27.54 8.52 -13.54
C VAL A 709 26.42 9.11 -14.38
N SER A 710 26.61 10.31 -14.93
CA SER A 710 25.65 10.96 -15.83
C SER A 710 26.37 11.63 -16.99
N GLY A 711 26.06 11.16 -18.20
CA GLY A 711 26.72 11.60 -19.42
C GLY A 711 28.23 11.40 -19.33
N ASN A 712 28.98 12.49 -19.45
CA ASN A 712 30.45 12.51 -19.40
C ASN A 712 30.99 12.97 -18.03
N SER A 713 30.18 12.92 -16.98
CA SER A 713 30.58 13.29 -15.61
C SER A 713 30.16 12.24 -14.59
N ALA A 714 30.87 12.20 -13.46
CA ALA A 714 30.52 11.42 -12.28
C ALA A 714 30.44 12.33 -11.06
N GLU A 715 29.48 12.06 -10.18
CA GLU A 715 29.54 12.58 -8.80
C GLU A 715 30.35 11.59 -7.97
N VAL A 716 31.34 12.10 -7.26
CA VAL A 716 32.26 11.31 -6.43
C VAL A 716 32.19 11.77 -4.98
N PHE A 717 32.40 10.83 -4.07
CA PHE A 717 32.48 11.05 -2.63
C PHE A 717 33.91 10.79 -2.15
N PHE A 718 34.57 11.81 -1.59
CA PHE A 718 35.94 11.68 -1.10
C PHE A 718 35.93 10.92 0.22
N VAL A 719 36.42 9.67 0.19
CA VAL A 719 36.28 8.72 1.30
C VAL A 719 37.09 9.12 2.55
N ASP A 720 38.01 10.07 2.41
CA ASP A 720 38.86 10.57 3.50
C ASP A 720 38.36 11.87 4.13
N TYR A 721 37.63 12.69 3.38
CA TYR A 721 37.18 14.01 3.82
C TYR A 721 35.65 14.09 3.99
N GLY A 722 34.87 13.23 3.32
CA GLY A 722 33.42 13.14 3.46
C GLY A 722 32.61 14.13 2.63
N ASN A 723 33.25 14.94 1.79
CA ASN A 723 32.60 15.84 0.84
C ASN A 723 32.41 15.19 -0.54
N ARG A 724 31.59 15.84 -1.36
CA ARG A 724 31.32 15.43 -2.75
C ARG A 724 31.82 16.45 -3.78
N ALA A 725 32.08 15.97 -4.99
CA ALA A 725 32.33 16.81 -6.14
C ALA A 725 31.78 16.19 -7.42
N HIS A 726 31.48 17.02 -8.42
CA HIS A 726 31.22 16.58 -9.78
C HIS A 726 32.51 16.68 -10.58
N VAL A 727 32.93 15.57 -11.19
CA VAL A 727 34.18 15.46 -11.94
C VAL A 727 33.92 14.85 -13.31
N ALA A 728 34.74 15.19 -14.31
CA ALA A 728 34.64 14.60 -15.64
C ALA A 728 35.19 13.15 -15.62
N LEU A 729 34.70 12.28 -16.52
CA LEU A 729 35.09 10.86 -16.50
C LEU A 729 36.54 10.62 -16.94
N ASP A 730 37.10 11.51 -17.77
CA ASP A 730 38.46 11.45 -18.30
C ASP A 730 39.53 11.80 -17.25
N VAL A 731 39.14 12.46 -16.16
CA VAL A 731 40.04 12.79 -15.04
C VAL A 731 39.98 11.77 -13.89
N LEU A 732 39.23 10.67 -14.04
CA LEU A 732 39.20 9.60 -13.05
C LEU A 732 40.34 8.61 -13.28
N MET A 733 41.11 8.33 -12.22
CA MET A 733 42.32 7.51 -12.29
C MET A 733 42.18 6.23 -11.45
N GLU A 734 42.90 5.18 -11.84
CA GLU A 734 42.99 3.92 -11.10
C GLU A 734 43.67 4.11 -9.73
N ILE A 735 43.13 3.44 -8.70
CA ILE A 735 43.71 3.42 -7.36
C ILE A 735 44.51 2.10 -7.15
N PRO A 736 45.80 2.17 -6.80
CA PRO A 736 46.57 0.96 -6.50
C PRO A 736 46.05 0.21 -5.26
N CYS A 737 46.13 -1.13 -5.29
CA CYS A 737 45.57 -2.00 -4.25
C CYS A 737 46.05 -1.69 -2.82
N GLN A 738 47.32 -1.29 -2.66
CA GLN A 738 47.88 -0.90 -1.35
C GLN A 738 47.13 0.26 -0.67
N PHE A 739 46.51 1.17 -1.44
CA PHE A 739 45.72 2.28 -0.90
C PHE A 739 44.25 1.91 -0.66
N LEU A 740 43.76 0.81 -1.25
CA LEU A 740 42.44 0.27 -0.96
C LEU A 740 42.40 -0.47 0.38
N GLU A 741 43.54 -1.00 0.83
CA GLU A 741 43.67 -1.68 2.13
C GLU A 741 43.72 -0.71 3.32
N LEU A 742 44.08 0.56 3.09
CA LEU A 742 44.12 1.59 4.12
C LEU A 742 42.71 2.05 4.51
N PRO A 743 42.41 2.22 5.82
CA PRO A 743 41.10 2.64 6.27
C PRO A 743 40.73 4.03 5.75
N PHE A 744 39.46 4.22 5.44
CA PHE A 744 38.89 5.51 5.06
C PHE A 744 38.79 6.42 6.28
N GLN A 745 39.18 7.69 6.13
CA GLN A 745 39.27 8.62 7.26
C GLN A 745 37.97 9.39 7.55
N ALA A 746 37.06 9.50 6.57
CA ALA A 746 35.77 10.17 6.79
C ALA A 746 34.87 9.35 7.73
N LEU A 747 34.22 10.04 8.65
CA LEU A 747 33.32 9.48 9.65
C LEU A 747 31.89 10.00 9.42
N GLU A 748 30.92 9.10 9.54
CA GLU A 748 29.49 9.42 9.48
C GLU A 748 28.98 9.66 10.90
N PHE A 749 28.33 10.80 11.12
CA PHE A 749 27.86 11.24 12.43
C PHE A 749 26.35 11.43 12.44
N LYS A 750 25.72 11.05 13.56
CA LYS A 750 24.30 11.32 13.84
C LYS A 750 24.15 11.93 15.23
N ILE A 751 23.39 13.02 15.37
CA ILE A 751 23.09 13.61 16.67
C ILE A 751 22.11 12.69 17.43
N CYS A 752 22.48 12.31 18.65
CA CYS A 752 21.68 11.42 19.48
C CYS A 752 20.51 12.17 20.17
N LYS A 753 19.48 11.41 20.58
CA LYS A 753 18.32 11.82 21.36
C LYS A 753 17.52 12.96 20.74
N MET A 754 17.48 13.01 19.41
CA MET A 754 16.85 14.08 18.65
C MET A 754 15.99 13.51 17.54
N ARG A 755 14.78 14.06 17.37
CA ARG A 755 13.89 13.79 16.24
C ARG A 755 13.27 15.08 15.70
N PRO A 756 12.67 15.07 14.51
CA PRO A 756 11.93 16.22 14.01
C PRO A 756 10.74 16.58 14.89
N SER A 757 10.44 17.88 15.01
CA SER A 757 9.21 18.33 15.66
C SER A 757 7.97 18.08 14.80
N ALA A 758 6.79 18.05 15.42
CA ALA A 758 5.52 17.93 14.67
C ALA A 758 5.40 18.97 13.55
N ARG A 759 5.85 20.21 13.81
CA ARG A 759 5.91 21.29 12.81
C ARG A 759 6.85 20.96 11.65
N CYS A 760 8.00 20.36 11.92
CA CYS A 760 8.92 19.93 10.86
C CYS A 760 8.33 18.82 9.98
N LEU A 761 7.59 17.87 10.58
CA LEU A 761 6.90 16.80 9.85
C LEU A 761 5.76 17.31 8.97
N VAL A 762 5.12 18.43 9.35
CA VAL A 762 4.03 19.06 8.57
C VAL A 762 4.56 20.02 7.52
N CYS A 763 5.64 20.75 7.81
CA CYS A 763 6.24 21.76 6.93
C CYS A 763 7.37 21.23 6.04
N GLY A 764 7.65 19.93 6.07
CA GLY A 764 8.78 19.30 5.39
C GLY A 764 8.53 17.82 5.14
N GLU A 765 9.48 17.15 4.49
CA GLU A 765 9.39 15.69 4.30
C GLU A 765 9.70 14.92 5.58
N HIS A 766 10.73 15.39 6.28
CA HIS A 766 11.18 14.87 7.56
C HIS A 766 11.63 16.05 8.43
N TRP A 767 12.47 16.92 7.86
CA TRP A 767 12.85 18.21 8.43
C TRP A 767 12.31 19.36 7.57
N SER A 768 11.89 20.45 8.20
CA SER A 768 11.51 21.67 7.47
C SER A 768 12.73 22.36 6.87
N GLY A 769 12.56 23.09 5.76
CA GLY A 769 13.64 23.89 5.17
C GLY A 769 14.19 24.97 6.11
N ARG A 770 13.41 25.38 7.12
CA ARG A 770 13.89 26.24 8.22
C ARG A 770 14.88 25.50 9.11
N ALA A 771 14.56 24.28 9.54
CA ALA A 771 15.43 23.45 10.38
C ALA A 771 16.74 23.12 9.67
N SER A 772 16.69 22.75 8.38
CA SER A 772 17.88 22.45 7.58
C SER A 772 18.81 23.64 7.47
N ARG A 773 18.31 24.83 7.07
CA ARG A 773 19.12 26.05 6.99
C ARG A 773 19.71 26.44 8.34
N ARG A 774 18.94 26.26 9.42
CA ARG A 774 19.42 26.56 10.77
C ARG A 774 20.54 25.62 11.18
N PHE A 775 20.37 24.32 10.99
CA PHE A 775 21.40 23.34 11.30
C PHE A 775 22.69 23.59 10.51
N SER A 776 22.61 23.79 9.19
CA SER A 776 23.77 24.13 8.36
C SER A 776 24.47 25.40 8.86
N SER A 777 23.72 26.44 9.27
CA SER A 777 24.33 27.67 9.84
C SER A 777 25.11 27.45 11.15
N LEU A 778 24.80 26.38 11.89
CA LEU A 778 25.46 26.03 13.14
C LEU A 778 26.71 25.18 12.92
N VAL A 779 26.72 24.32 11.89
CA VAL A 779 27.77 23.31 11.69
C VAL A 779 28.74 23.63 10.54
N SER A 780 28.30 24.33 9.49
CA SER A 780 29.14 24.55 8.30
C SER A 780 30.27 25.55 8.57
N GLY A 781 31.49 25.19 8.17
CA GLY A 781 32.69 26.04 8.28
C GLY A 781 33.16 26.26 9.72
N ARG A 782 32.85 25.34 10.64
CA ARG A 782 33.22 25.43 12.06
C ARG A 782 33.67 24.05 12.56
N ALA A 783 34.81 24.03 13.26
CA ALA A 783 35.21 22.84 14.01
C ALA A 783 34.24 22.59 15.16
N LEU A 784 33.75 21.36 15.26
CA LEU A 784 32.84 20.91 16.32
C LEU A 784 33.58 19.98 17.28
N LEU A 785 33.27 20.13 18.56
CA LEU A 785 33.62 19.14 19.57
C LEU A 785 32.47 18.15 19.67
N VAL A 786 32.72 16.87 19.36
CA VAL A 786 31.71 15.81 19.42
C VAL A 786 32.05 14.79 20.50
N LYS A 787 31.06 14.45 21.32
CA LYS A 787 31.15 13.39 22.32
C LYS A 787 30.41 12.16 21.81
N VAL A 788 31.15 11.06 21.64
CA VAL A 788 30.60 9.78 21.16
C VAL A 788 29.72 9.16 22.24
N PHE A 789 28.46 8.94 21.90
CA PHE A 789 27.48 8.23 22.72
C PHE A 789 27.48 6.74 22.38
N SER A 790 27.35 6.39 21.10
CA SER A 790 27.33 4.99 20.64
C SER A 790 27.85 4.87 19.20
N VAL A 791 28.13 3.65 18.77
CA VAL A 791 28.50 3.32 17.38
C VAL A 791 27.58 2.21 16.88
N VAL A 792 26.80 2.48 15.83
CA VAL A 792 25.79 1.55 15.27
C VAL A 792 25.95 1.50 13.76
N HIS A 793 26.14 0.30 13.19
CA HIS A 793 26.30 0.06 11.75
C HIS A 793 27.34 0.96 11.05
N GLY A 794 28.38 1.38 11.77
CA GLY A 794 29.44 2.26 11.28
C GLY A 794 29.17 3.77 11.44
N VAL A 795 28.02 4.16 11.98
CA VAL A 795 27.67 5.56 12.27
C VAL A 795 27.93 5.90 13.73
N LEU A 796 28.58 7.03 13.97
CA LEU A 796 28.84 7.54 15.32
C LEU A 796 27.66 8.39 15.79
N HIS A 797 26.96 7.94 16.82
CA HIS A 797 25.94 8.73 17.49
C HIS A 797 26.60 9.65 18.50
N VAL A 798 26.38 10.97 18.39
CA VAL A 798 27.14 11.98 19.13
C VAL A 798 26.29 13.08 19.74
N ASP A 799 26.80 13.69 20.82
CA ASP A 799 26.44 15.06 21.20
C ASP A 799 27.43 16.03 20.56
N ALA A 800 26.94 17.06 19.85
CA ALA A 800 27.77 18.03 19.13
C ALA A 800 27.74 19.42 19.78
N TYR A 801 28.92 20.01 19.98
CA TYR A 801 29.12 21.27 20.71
C TYR A 801 29.87 22.30 19.85
N LEU A 802 29.44 23.57 19.93
CA LEU A 802 29.97 24.69 19.11
C LEU A 802 31.31 25.29 19.61
N SER A 803 31.88 24.78 20.69
CA SER A 803 33.12 25.30 21.31
C SER A 803 34.11 24.19 21.60
N SER A 804 35.41 24.51 21.57
CA SER A 804 36.52 23.58 21.86
C SER A 804 36.64 23.21 23.35
N ALA A 805 35.96 23.92 24.25
CA ALA A 805 35.94 23.62 25.68
C ALA A 805 34.51 23.30 26.16
N LEU A 806 34.32 22.16 26.85
CA LEU A 806 33.01 21.71 27.38
C LEU A 806 32.35 22.69 28.36
N GLN A 807 33.14 23.54 29.03
CA GLN A 807 32.66 24.45 30.06
C GLN A 807 32.03 25.70 29.41
N GLY A 808 30.69 25.73 29.34
CA GLY A 808 29.93 26.78 28.67
C GLY A 808 29.62 26.52 27.19
N ALA A 809 29.93 25.32 26.67
CA ALA A 809 29.61 24.95 25.30
C ALA A 809 28.10 24.74 25.09
N ILE A 810 27.59 25.26 23.98
CA ILE A 810 26.20 25.12 23.58
C ILE A 810 26.06 23.87 22.71
N ASN A 811 25.21 22.93 23.11
CA ASN A 811 24.89 21.75 22.31
C ASN A 811 23.95 22.13 21.16
N VAL A 812 24.26 21.69 19.94
CA VAL A 812 23.48 21.98 18.73
C VAL A 812 22.04 21.47 18.84
N ARG A 813 21.83 20.30 19.47
CA ARG A 813 20.49 19.73 19.72
C ARG A 813 19.62 20.70 20.53
N ASP A 814 20.15 21.25 21.61
CA ASP A 814 19.39 22.07 22.54
C ASP A 814 18.95 23.40 21.90
N VAL A 815 19.75 23.94 20.99
CA VAL A 815 19.38 25.10 20.16
C VAL A 815 18.19 24.77 19.26
N LEU A 816 18.25 23.64 18.55
CA LEU A 816 17.18 23.22 17.65
C LEU A 816 15.88 22.89 18.39
N VAL A 817 15.97 22.30 19.58
CA VAL A 817 14.81 22.02 20.45
C VAL A 817 14.19 23.32 20.95
N LYS A 818 14.99 24.27 21.44
CA LYS A 818 14.51 25.57 21.91
C LYS A 818 13.82 26.38 20.82
N GLU A 819 14.29 26.26 19.57
CA GLU A 819 13.70 26.93 18.41
C GLU A 819 12.50 26.18 17.80
N GLY A 820 12.09 25.04 18.37
CA GLY A 820 10.97 24.22 17.90
C GLY A 820 11.24 23.48 16.58
N CYS A 821 12.50 23.37 16.17
CA CYS A 821 12.92 22.64 14.98
C CYS A 821 13.04 21.13 15.24
N ALA A 822 13.37 20.75 16.46
CA ALA A 822 13.54 19.35 16.89
C ALA A 822 12.84 19.08 18.23
N GLU A 823 12.69 17.81 18.57
CA GLU A 823 12.19 17.32 19.85
C GLU A 823 13.13 16.26 20.41
N LEU A 824 13.12 16.08 21.74
CA LEU A 824 13.88 15.01 22.39
C LEU A 824 13.28 13.64 22.06
N ALA A 825 14.16 12.67 21.82
CA ALA A 825 13.81 11.29 21.49
C ALA A 825 14.60 10.29 22.31
N GLU A 826 14.10 9.06 22.41
CA GLU A 826 14.88 7.96 22.95
C GLU A 826 15.87 7.43 21.90
N GLU A 827 16.91 6.75 22.37
CA GLU A 827 17.85 6.05 21.50
C GLU A 827 17.35 4.62 21.18
N PRO A 828 17.63 4.10 19.96
CA PRO A 828 17.35 2.72 19.59
C PRO A 828 18.01 1.69 20.51
N TYR A 829 17.46 0.47 20.55
CA TYR A 829 18.02 -0.62 21.36
C TYR A 829 19.51 -0.88 21.06
N GLU A 830 19.89 -0.97 19.78
CA GLU A 830 21.29 -1.19 19.37
C GLU A 830 22.22 -0.05 19.84
N SER A 831 21.73 1.20 19.81
CA SER A 831 22.47 2.37 20.30
C SER A 831 22.67 2.32 21.81
N LYS A 832 21.61 1.97 22.57
CA LYS A 832 21.67 1.78 24.02
C LYS A 832 22.65 0.65 24.40
N GLN A 833 22.61 -0.48 23.70
CA GLN A 833 23.53 -1.59 23.93
C GLN A 833 24.99 -1.21 23.64
N SER A 834 25.22 -0.54 22.50
CA SER A 834 26.55 -0.05 22.10
C SER A 834 27.08 0.98 23.10
N HIS A 835 26.23 1.88 23.62
CA HIS A 835 26.60 2.84 24.65
C HIS A 835 27.11 2.16 25.93
N GLU A 836 26.42 1.14 26.43
CA GLU A 836 26.83 0.41 27.64
C GLU A 836 28.16 -0.34 27.44
N VAL A 837 28.37 -0.92 26.25
CA VAL A 837 29.65 -1.56 25.90
C VAL A 837 30.79 -0.54 25.88
N LEU A 838 30.61 0.61 25.22
CA LEU A 838 31.61 1.68 25.18
C LEU A 838 31.90 2.22 26.59
N LYS A 839 30.87 2.47 27.39
CA LYS A 839 31.02 2.91 28.78
C LYS A 839 31.84 1.91 29.59
N GLY A 840 31.59 0.61 29.43
CA GLY A 840 32.37 -0.45 30.08
C GLY A 840 33.84 -0.50 29.66
N LEU A 841 34.13 -0.29 28.37
CA LEU A 841 35.50 -0.29 27.82
C LEU A 841 36.31 0.92 28.31
N PHE A 842 35.72 2.12 28.28
CA PHE A 842 36.43 3.37 28.65
C PHE A 842 36.40 3.70 30.15
N SER A 843 35.56 3.02 30.95
CA SER A 843 35.59 3.15 32.42
C SER A 843 36.63 2.23 33.09
N LYS A 844 37.11 1.20 32.39
CA LYS A 844 38.20 0.32 32.84
C LYS A 844 39.52 0.75 32.20
N SER A 845 39.97 1.96 32.48
CA SER A 845 41.38 2.28 32.28
C SER A 845 42.18 1.78 33.49
N VAL A 846 43.24 1.01 33.19
CA VAL A 846 44.23 0.41 34.10
C VAL A 846 43.84 -0.97 34.69
N GLU A 847 43.86 -2.01 33.84
CA GLU A 847 44.77 -3.18 33.97
C GLU A 847 44.41 -4.29 32.96
N TYR A 848 45.46 -4.77 32.26
CA TYR A 848 45.53 -5.92 31.34
C TYR A 848 44.67 -5.91 30.06
N VAL A 849 45.32 -5.51 28.95
CA VAL A 849 45.04 -6.05 27.61
C VAL A 849 46.35 -6.59 27.02
N THR A 850 46.74 -7.78 27.48
CA THR A 850 47.54 -8.72 26.67
C THR A 850 46.65 -9.92 26.44
N ASP A 851 45.80 -9.82 25.43
CA ASP A 851 45.35 -10.96 24.63
C ASP A 851 44.64 -10.45 23.39
N MET A 852 45.39 -10.30 22.31
CA MET A 852 44.86 -10.02 20.96
C MET A 852 45.43 -11.05 19.98
N SER A 853 44.51 -11.90 19.52
CA SER A 853 44.46 -12.57 18.21
C SER A 853 45.78 -13.11 17.65
N VAL A 854 46.15 -14.31 18.07
CA VAL A 854 46.81 -15.26 17.16
C VAL A 854 45.73 -15.72 16.17
N SER A 855 45.90 -15.47 14.87
CA SER A 855 45.11 -16.11 13.84
C SER A 855 45.25 -17.62 14.00
N SER A 856 44.17 -18.30 14.34
CA SER A 856 44.17 -19.76 14.48
C SER A 856 44.52 -20.40 13.11
N PRO A 857 45.45 -21.38 13.03
CA PRO A 857 45.81 -22.08 11.79
C PRO A 857 44.62 -22.68 11.04
N LEU A 858 43.53 -22.99 11.76
CA LEU A 858 42.28 -23.55 11.21
C LEU A 858 41.56 -22.65 10.19
N LYS A 859 41.76 -21.33 10.20
CA LYS A 859 41.01 -20.41 9.30
C LYS A 859 41.61 -20.28 7.91
N ASP A 860 42.94 -20.41 7.80
CA ASP A 860 43.62 -20.43 6.51
C ASP A 860 43.29 -21.71 5.73
N ASP A 861 43.09 -22.83 6.44
CA ASP A 861 42.62 -24.09 5.88
C ASP A 861 41.20 -23.96 5.29
N GLU A 862 40.26 -23.34 6.00
CA GLU A 862 38.88 -23.13 5.51
C GLU A 862 38.83 -22.23 4.26
N LYS A 863 39.60 -21.12 4.28
CA LYS A 863 39.70 -20.19 3.15
C LYS A 863 40.29 -20.87 1.91
N TYR A 864 41.30 -21.72 2.09
CA TYR A 864 41.88 -22.53 1.02
C TYR A 864 40.86 -23.51 0.41
N VAL A 865 40.10 -24.23 1.24
CA VAL A 865 39.09 -25.19 0.77
C VAL A 865 37.92 -24.49 0.04
N ILE A 866 37.46 -23.33 0.53
CA ILE A 866 36.44 -22.51 -0.16
C ILE A 866 36.91 -22.13 -1.56
N ARG A 867 38.17 -21.70 -1.71
CA ARG A 867 38.74 -21.33 -3.01
C ARG A 867 38.78 -22.52 -3.98
N ILE A 868 39.22 -23.71 -3.53
CA ILE A 868 39.21 -24.93 -4.36
C ILE A 868 37.81 -25.28 -4.83
N LEU A 869 36.80 -25.18 -3.95
CA LEU A 869 35.42 -25.45 -4.30
C LEU A 869 34.89 -24.47 -5.36
N LEU A 870 35.19 -23.17 -5.22
CA LEU A 870 34.79 -22.15 -6.18
C LEU A 870 35.46 -22.33 -7.55
N GLU A 871 36.75 -22.68 -7.58
CA GLU A 871 37.48 -22.99 -8.82
C GLU A 871 36.91 -24.25 -9.50
N SER A 872 36.57 -25.29 -8.72
CA SER A 872 35.96 -26.53 -9.23
C SER A 872 34.56 -26.32 -9.78
N PHE A 873 33.77 -25.45 -9.14
CA PHE A 873 32.45 -25.05 -9.61
C PHE A 873 32.53 -24.20 -10.89
N SER A 874 33.48 -23.25 -10.95
CA SER A 874 33.68 -22.37 -12.11
C SER A 874 34.20 -23.11 -13.35
N SER A 875 34.97 -24.18 -13.15
CA SER A 875 35.46 -25.06 -14.23
C SER A 875 34.44 -26.12 -14.67
N ASN A 876 33.20 -26.04 -14.18
CA ASN A 876 32.07 -26.93 -14.50
C ASN A 876 32.34 -28.43 -14.25
N LYS A 877 33.27 -28.76 -13.34
CA LYS A 877 33.65 -30.14 -13.02
C LYS A 877 32.53 -30.93 -12.32
N LEU A 878 31.52 -30.23 -11.79
CA LEU A 878 30.34 -30.83 -11.14
C LEU A 878 29.22 -31.23 -12.14
N GLY A 879 29.26 -30.77 -13.39
CA GLY A 879 28.16 -30.96 -14.36
C GLY A 879 26.99 -30.00 -14.13
N ASN A 880 25.87 -30.22 -14.84
CA ASN A 880 24.68 -29.38 -14.67
C ASN A 880 23.93 -29.72 -13.37
N PRO A 881 23.38 -28.73 -12.65
CA PRO A 881 22.54 -28.96 -11.47
C PRO A 881 21.31 -29.80 -11.82
N ASN A 882 20.96 -30.76 -10.97
CA ASN A 882 19.83 -31.68 -11.14
C ASN A 882 18.68 -31.43 -10.15
N CYS A 883 18.87 -30.59 -9.13
CA CYS A 883 17.87 -30.26 -8.12
C CYS A 883 17.49 -28.77 -8.17
N LYS A 884 16.26 -28.48 -7.74
CA LYS A 884 15.78 -27.12 -7.50
C LYS A 884 15.53 -26.93 -6.01
N ALA A 885 16.11 -25.88 -5.43
CA ALA A 885 15.83 -25.45 -4.07
C ALA A 885 14.94 -24.21 -4.08
N ILE A 886 13.81 -24.26 -3.36
CA ILE A 886 12.89 -23.12 -3.20
C ILE A 886 13.26 -22.37 -1.93
N LEU A 887 13.64 -21.10 -2.08
CA LEU A 887 13.97 -20.22 -0.96
C LEU A 887 12.71 -19.59 -0.37
N HIS A 888 12.73 -19.35 0.94
CA HIS A 888 11.67 -18.63 1.63
C HIS A 888 12.11 -17.20 1.95
N GLY A 889 11.28 -16.21 1.61
CA GLY A 889 11.53 -14.79 1.85
C GLY A 889 11.38 -13.98 0.57
N PRO A 890 12.04 -12.81 0.48
CA PRO A 890 12.90 -12.16 1.48
C PRO A 890 12.08 -11.57 2.64
N PHE A 891 12.64 -11.59 3.86
CA PHE A 891 12.00 -11.06 5.07
C PHE A 891 12.81 -9.92 5.69
N ASN A 892 12.14 -9.07 6.47
CA ASN A 892 12.77 -8.11 7.37
C ASN A 892 11.98 -8.08 8.70
N PRO A 893 12.61 -8.32 9.86
CA PRO A 893 11.90 -8.42 11.14
C PRO A 893 11.32 -7.09 11.65
N TYR A 894 11.70 -5.96 11.05
CA TYR A 894 11.10 -4.65 11.32
C TYR A 894 9.85 -4.36 10.45
N GLU A 895 9.37 -5.34 9.67
CA GLU A 895 8.08 -5.26 8.97
C GLU A 895 6.93 -5.14 10.00
N LEU A 896 6.15 -4.07 9.87
CA LEU A 896 5.12 -3.73 10.84
C LEU A 896 3.80 -4.47 10.57
N LYS A 897 3.19 -5.00 11.62
CA LYS A 897 1.84 -5.58 11.56
C LYS A 897 0.79 -4.50 11.77
N CYS A 898 -0.19 -4.47 10.88
CA CYS A 898 -1.31 -3.53 10.89
C CYS A 898 -2.48 -4.10 11.70
N HIS A 899 -3.15 -3.27 12.50
CA HIS A 899 -4.29 -3.63 13.33
C HIS A 899 -5.40 -2.60 13.16
N SER A 900 -6.67 -3.03 13.22
CA SER A 900 -7.81 -2.12 13.14
C SER A 900 -8.11 -1.48 14.50
N LEU A 901 -8.58 -0.23 14.50
CA LEU A 901 -9.06 0.46 15.69
C LEU A 901 -10.54 0.19 16.01
N THR A 902 -11.32 -0.30 15.05
CA THR A 902 -12.75 -0.64 15.25
C THR A 902 -12.91 -1.91 16.09
N ARG A 903 -13.91 -1.93 16.98
CA ARG A 903 -14.18 -3.07 17.86
C ARG A 903 -14.38 -4.39 17.09
N ILE A 904 -15.14 -4.37 16.00
CA ILE A 904 -15.46 -5.58 15.22
C ILE A 904 -14.27 -6.19 14.50
N SER A 905 -13.29 -5.37 14.13
CA SER A 905 -12.12 -5.81 13.36
C SER A 905 -10.86 -5.99 14.23
N LYS A 906 -10.95 -5.77 15.54
CA LYS A 906 -9.81 -5.83 16.48
C LYS A 906 -9.07 -7.17 16.46
N PHE A 907 -9.82 -8.27 16.29
CA PHE A 907 -9.27 -9.63 16.25
C PHE A 907 -9.14 -10.21 14.84
N ARG A 908 -9.60 -9.47 13.82
CA ARG A 908 -9.48 -9.89 12.42
C ARG A 908 -8.07 -9.59 11.93
N ARG A 909 -7.55 -10.44 11.03
CA ARG A 909 -6.26 -10.18 10.40
C ARG A 909 -6.41 -9.02 9.42
N VAL A 910 -5.47 -8.09 9.39
CA VAL A 910 -5.49 -6.95 8.46
C VAL A 910 -4.45 -7.15 7.37
N TRP A 911 -4.87 -7.14 6.11
CA TRP A 911 -4.03 -7.29 4.93
C TRP A 911 -4.16 -6.06 4.05
N ILE A 912 -3.03 -5.43 3.72
CA ILE A 912 -3.00 -4.33 2.77
C ILE A 912 -2.85 -4.92 1.37
N GLU A 913 -3.68 -4.50 0.40
CA GLU A 913 -3.61 -5.04 -0.96
C GLU A 913 -2.24 -4.81 -1.61
N LYS A 914 -1.82 -5.77 -2.43
CA LYS A 914 -0.49 -5.81 -3.02
C LYS A 914 -0.25 -4.67 -4.00
N GLU A 915 -1.29 -4.00 -4.46
CA GLU A 915 -1.23 -2.86 -5.37
C GLU A 915 -1.02 -1.54 -4.62
N SER A 916 -1.20 -1.54 -3.29
CA SER A 916 -0.92 -0.37 -2.45
C SER A 916 0.57 -0.17 -2.26
N ILE A 917 1.03 1.08 -2.31
CA ILE A 917 2.41 1.49 -2.00
C ILE A 917 2.80 1.22 -0.54
N ASN A 918 1.82 1.07 0.35
CA ASN A 918 2.02 0.83 1.78
C ASN A 918 1.81 -0.65 2.16
N SER A 919 1.77 -1.55 1.18
CA SER A 919 1.65 -2.99 1.43
C SER A 919 2.84 -3.57 2.18
N VAL A 920 4.02 -2.94 2.06
CA VAL A 920 5.20 -3.20 2.87
C VAL A 920 5.52 -1.94 3.66
N ILE A 921 5.53 -2.03 4.99
CA ILE A 921 5.97 -0.95 5.86
C ILE A 921 7.02 -1.49 6.82
N ILE A 922 8.18 -0.86 6.81
CA ILE A 922 9.28 -1.15 7.73
C ILE A 922 9.38 0.02 8.72
N SER A 923 9.67 -0.29 9.98
CA SER A 923 9.96 0.74 10.98
C SER A 923 11.32 1.38 10.70
N ASP A 924 11.33 2.69 10.37
CA ASP A 924 12.57 3.46 10.23
C ASP A 924 13.11 3.98 11.59
N SER A 925 12.23 4.02 12.61
CA SER A 925 12.47 4.52 13.97
C SER A 925 11.67 3.68 15.00
N PRO A 926 12.08 2.44 15.28
CA PRO A 926 11.43 1.56 16.26
C PRO A 926 11.43 2.14 17.69
N GLU A 927 12.37 3.04 18.00
CA GLU A 927 12.49 3.72 19.29
C GLU A 927 11.31 4.64 19.63
N ASP A 928 10.52 5.03 18.63
CA ASP A 928 9.38 5.91 18.82
C ASP A 928 8.12 5.10 19.17
N LEU A 929 7.79 5.11 20.46
CA LEU A 929 6.67 4.37 21.06
C LEU A 929 5.28 4.86 20.62
N HIS A 930 5.18 5.99 19.91
CA HIS A 930 3.89 6.54 19.48
C HIS A 930 3.22 5.69 18.40
N GLN A 931 1.90 5.59 18.47
CA GLN A 931 1.13 4.79 17.50
C GLN A 931 1.15 5.45 16.12
N ARG A 932 1.70 4.74 15.13
CA ARG A 932 1.64 5.15 13.73
C ARG A 932 0.29 4.75 13.12
N MET A 933 -0.31 5.67 12.38
CA MET A 933 -1.66 5.52 11.82
C MET A 933 -1.66 5.36 10.30
N LEU A 934 -2.53 4.49 9.79
CA LEU A 934 -2.87 4.31 8.38
C LEU A 934 -4.38 4.54 8.21
N VAL A 935 -4.75 5.20 7.12
CA VAL A 935 -6.13 5.38 6.68
C VAL A 935 -6.34 4.60 5.39
N ALA A 936 -7.42 3.82 5.30
CA ALA A 936 -7.80 3.12 4.07
C ALA A 936 -9.05 3.74 3.45
N ALA A 937 -9.01 4.01 2.14
CA ALA A 937 -10.16 4.59 1.44
C ALA A 937 -11.31 3.60 1.25
N SER A 938 -10.99 2.30 1.17
CA SER A 938 -11.98 1.24 0.98
C SER A 938 -11.56 -0.03 1.72
N LEU A 939 -12.56 -0.73 2.27
CA LEU A 939 -12.43 -1.96 3.02
C LEU A 939 -13.20 -3.08 2.33
N SER A 940 -12.62 -4.27 2.32
CA SER A 940 -13.32 -5.50 1.97
C SER A 940 -12.95 -6.61 2.94
N VAL A 941 -13.69 -7.71 2.94
CA VAL A 941 -13.33 -8.89 3.73
C VAL A 941 -13.16 -10.09 2.82
N ASN A 942 -12.29 -11.01 3.22
CA ASN A 942 -12.18 -12.30 2.55
C ASN A 942 -13.50 -13.09 2.67
N ALA A 943 -13.61 -14.21 1.95
CA ALA A 943 -14.83 -15.00 1.91
C ALA A 943 -15.27 -15.52 3.29
N THR A 944 -14.32 -15.79 4.19
CA THR A 944 -14.58 -16.28 5.56
C THR A 944 -14.84 -15.17 6.59
N GLY A 945 -14.73 -13.89 6.21
CA GLY A 945 -14.84 -12.75 7.12
C GLY A 945 -13.64 -12.56 8.08
N SER A 946 -12.68 -13.50 8.13
CA SER A 946 -11.57 -13.50 9.09
C SER A 946 -10.46 -12.49 8.81
N THR A 947 -10.36 -12.00 7.56
CA THR A 947 -9.32 -11.06 7.13
C THR A 947 -9.95 -9.84 6.48
N VAL A 948 -9.59 -8.65 6.98
CA VAL A 948 -9.94 -7.35 6.41
C VAL A 948 -8.86 -6.95 5.41
N LEU A 949 -9.28 -6.59 4.20
CA LEU A 949 -8.43 -6.19 3.07
C LEU A 949 -8.53 -4.67 2.90
N LEU A 950 -7.39 -3.98 2.98
CA LEU A 950 -7.28 -2.52 2.86
C LEU A 950 -6.88 -2.11 1.45
N ARG A 951 -7.61 -1.14 0.89
CA ARG A 951 -7.35 -0.60 -0.45
C ARG A 951 -7.08 0.89 -0.40
N GLU A 952 -6.20 1.35 -1.30
CA GLU A 952 -5.89 2.75 -1.56
C GLU A 952 -5.58 3.51 -0.25
N THR A 953 -4.44 3.16 0.32
CA THR A 953 -4.10 3.52 1.70
C THR A 953 -3.23 4.78 1.77
N SER A 954 -3.33 5.48 2.89
CA SER A 954 -2.55 6.68 3.18
C SER A 954 -1.92 6.56 4.56
N LEU A 955 -0.59 6.57 4.59
CA LEU A 955 0.19 6.51 5.81
C LEU A 955 0.33 7.92 6.39
N MET A 956 -0.15 8.08 7.63
CA MET A 956 -0.15 9.37 8.31
C MET A 956 1.25 9.68 8.86
N PRO A 957 1.61 10.98 8.98
CA PRO A 957 2.89 11.36 9.58
C PRO A 957 2.94 10.91 11.05
N HIS A 958 4.14 10.69 11.55
CA HIS A 958 4.35 10.15 12.90
C HIS A 958 4.33 11.29 13.94
N ILE A 959 3.16 11.87 14.14
CA ILE A 959 2.93 12.93 15.12
C ILE A 959 2.37 12.30 16.42
N PRO A 960 2.93 12.59 17.60
CA PRO A 960 2.41 12.08 18.88
C PRO A 960 0.95 12.47 19.10
N GLY A 961 0.11 11.53 19.55
CA GLY A 961 -1.32 11.76 19.77
C GLY A 961 -2.16 11.95 18.51
N LEU A 962 -1.58 11.81 17.31
CA LEU A 962 -2.31 11.98 16.05
C LEU A 962 -3.55 11.07 15.90
N PRO A 963 -3.50 9.76 16.25
CA PRO A 963 -4.67 8.89 16.15
C PRO A 963 -5.83 9.40 17.02
N ALA A 964 -5.54 9.86 18.23
CA ALA A 964 -6.53 10.43 19.15
C ALA A 964 -7.10 11.74 18.61
N LEU A 965 -6.26 12.67 18.16
CA LEU A 965 -6.69 13.96 17.60
C LEU A 965 -7.64 13.79 16.41
N LEU A 966 -7.29 12.91 15.46
CA LEU A 966 -8.13 12.66 14.28
C LEU A 966 -9.43 11.94 14.63
N SER A 967 -9.40 11.02 15.59
CA SER A 967 -10.59 10.34 16.08
C SER A 967 -11.54 11.31 16.77
N MET A 968 -11.03 12.19 17.64
CA MET A 968 -11.83 13.23 18.29
C MET A 968 -12.36 14.27 17.30
N LEU A 969 -11.57 14.66 16.29
CA LEU A 969 -11.99 15.66 15.31
C LEU A 969 -13.14 15.18 14.43
N PHE A 970 -13.12 13.92 13.99
CA PHE A 970 -14.04 13.41 12.97
C PHE A 970 -15.09 12.42 13.47
N ALA A 971 -15.00 11.93 14.71
CA ALA A 971 -16.05 11.09 15.28
C ALA A 971 -17.38 11.88 15.36
N PRO A 972 -18.53 11.23 15.05
CA PRO A 972 -19.84 11.83 15.25
C PRO A 972 -20.04 12.22 16.71
N VAL A 973 -19.72 11.28 17.61
CA VAL A 973 -19.80 11.41 19.06
C VAL A 973 -18.52 10.87 19.69
N MET A 974 -18.08 11.51 20.79
CA MET A 974 -17.03 10.97 21.64
C MET A 974 -17.37 11.09 23.13
N GLU A 975 -16.72 10.27 23.95
CA GLU A 975 -16.69 10.34 25.41
C GLU A 975 -15.23 10.22 25.88
N LEU A 976 -14.73 11.25 26.55
CA LEU A 976 -13.37 11.26 27.10
C LEU A 976 -13.28 10.35 28.33
N ARG A 977 -12.16 9.64 28.47
CA ARG A 977 -11.83 8.85 29.66
C ARG A 977 -10.96 9.67 30.59
N VAL A 978 -11.22 9.58 31.88
CA VAL A 978 -10.43 10.20 32.94
C VAL A 978 -9.79 9.13 33.82
N ASP A 979 -8.75 9.46 34.56
CA ASP A 979 -8.21 8.59 35.60
C ASP A 979 -9.16 8.50 36.81
N ARG A 980 -8.88 7.57 37.75
CA ARG A 980 -9.71 7.35 38.93
C ARG A 980 -9.88 8.60 39.79
N ASP A 981 -8.86 9.47 39.81
CA ASP A 981 -8.86 10.71 40.58
C ASP A 981 -9.49 11.89 39.83
N GLY A 982 -9.80 11.75 38.52
CA GLY A 982 -10.38 12.80 37.69
C GLY A 982 -9.41 13.93 37.32
N ARG A 983 -8.09 13.72 37.47
CA ARG A 983 -7.04 14.72 37.30
C ARG A 983 -6.52 14.83 35.87
N CYS A 984 -6.59 13.75 35.10
CA CYS A 984 -6.11 13.77 33.71
C CYS A 984 -6.96 12.92 32.77
N TYR A 985 -6.91 13.26 31.48
CA TYR A 985 -7.47 12.41 30.45
C TYR A 985 -6.59 11.19 30.19
N THR A 986 -7.20 10.01 30.17
CA THR A 986 -6.52 8.73 29.94
C THR A 986 -6.78 8.18 28.54
N GLY A 987 -7.84 8.64 27.87
CA GLY A 987 -8.24 8.15 26.56
C GLY A 987 -9.55 8.76 26.05
N VAL A 988 -10.10 8.17 24.99
CA VAL A 988 -11.39 8.55 24.40
C VAL A 988 -12.08 7.33 23.78
N LEU A 989 -13.41 7.27 23.92
CA LEU A 989 -14.29 6.38 23.17
C LEU A 989 -15.02 7.18 22.09
N CYS A 990 -14.89 6.78 20.83
CA CYS A 990 -15.47 7.42 19.66
C CYS A 990 -16.46 6.49 18.95
N GLY A 991 -17.57 7.04 18.45
CA GLY A 991 -18.59 6.25 17.72
C GLY A 991 -19.89 7.03 17.50
N LEU A 992 -21.02 6.31 17.50
CA LEU A 992 -22.37 6.90 17.46
C LEU A 992 -22.97 7.16 18.85
N GLY A 993 -22.25 6.79 19.91
CA GLY A 993 -22.72 6.93 21.29
C GLY A 993 -23.65 5.81 21.72
N TRP A 994 -24.51 6.11 22.70
CA TRP A 994 -25.45 5.18 23.30
C TRP A 994 -26.87 5.73 23.28
N ASN A 995 -27.84 4.83 23.41
CA ASN A 995 -29.25 5.14 23.57
C ASN A 995 -29.52 5.54 25.04
N PRO A 996 -30.02 6.75 25.33
CA PRO A 996 -30.28 7.21 26.70
C PRO A 996 -31.33 6.36 27.46
N THR A 997 -32.31 5.80 26.76
CA THR A 997 -33.41 5.02 27.34
C THR A 997 -32.98 3.61 27.69
N THR A 998 -32.20 2.94 26.84
CA THR A 998 -31.77 1.55 27.06
C THR A 998 -30.38 1.43 27.67
N GLY A 999 -29.57 2.50 27.63
CA GLY A 999 -28.15 2.49 28.01
C GLY A 999 -27.24 1.73 27.03
N ALA A 1000 -27.78 1.14 25.96
CA ALA A 1000 -27.01 0.33 25.02
C ALA A 1000 -26.27 1.19 23.97
N PRO A 1001 -25.06 0.79 23.53
CA PRO A 1001 -24.36 1.44 22.42
C PRO A 1001 -25.19 1.36 21.13
N VAL A 1002 -25.17 2.43 20.32
CA VAL A 1002 -25.97 2.53 19.09
C VAL A 1002 -25.37 1.70 17.94
N LEU A 1003 -24.04 1.72 17.78
CA LEU A 1003 -23.31 0.94 16.78
C LEU A 1003 -21.99 0.42 17.38
N PRO A 1004 -22.06 -0.53 18.32
CA PRO A 1004 -20.90 -0.96 19.12
C PRO A 1004 -19.74 -1.52 18.29
N GLU A 1005 -20.03 -2.03 17.10
CA GLU A 1005 -19.07 -2.67 16.21
C GLU A 1005 -18.05 -1.69 15.64
N HIS A 1006 -18.47 -0.44 15.41
CA HIS A 1006 -17.66 0.64 14.87
C HIS A 1006 -17.05 1.53 15.96
N ASP A 1007 -17.41 1.31 17.22
CA ASP A 1007 -16.83 2.04 18.34
C ASP A 1007 -15.30 1.83 18.38
N MET A 1008 -14.57 2.93 18.56
CA MET A 1008 -13.11 2.95 18.69
C MET A 1008 -12.75 3.53 20.05
N GLU A 1009 -12.05 2.76 20.88
CA GLU A 1009 -11.50 3.25 22.14
C GLU A 1009 -9.98 3.38 22.02
N LEU A 1010 -9.47 4.57 22.30
CA LEU A 1010 -8.05 4.89 22.25
C LEU A 1010 -7.57 5.32 23.63
N ALA A 1011 -6.52 4.70 24.13
CA ALA A 1011 -5.74 5.23 25.25
C ALA A 1011 -4.77 6.29 24.73
N PHE A 1012 -4.58 7.37 25.49
CA PHE A 1012 -3.69 8.46 25.09
C PHE A 1012 -2.23 8.14 25.37
N ASP A 1013 -1.37 8.42 24.38
CA ASP A 1013 0.09 8.32 24.46
C ASP A 1013 0.77 9.69 24.72
N VAL A 1014 -0.04 10.76 24.76
CA VAL A 1014 0.35 12.12 25.14
C VAL A 1014 -0.69 12.74 26.06
N GLN A 1015 -0.25 13.67 26.91
CA GLN A 1015 -1.14 14.45 27.76
C GLN A 1015 -1.96 15.44 26.90
N PHE A 1016 -3.28 15.30 26.92
CA PHE A 1016 -4.21 16.29 26.35
C PHE A 1016 -4.76 17.19 27.46
N SER A 1017 -5.03 18.46 27.13
CA SER A 1017 -5.65 19.42 28.05
C SER A 1017 -7.08 19.79 27.64
N VAL A 1018 -7.78 20.55 28.49
CA VAL A 1018 -9.11 21.08 28.16
C VAL A 1018 -9.04 22.00 26.95
N GLU A 1019 -7.95 22.77 26.80
CA GLU A 1019 -7.69 23.65 25.65
C GLU A 1019 -7.62 22.89 24.33
N ASP A 1020 -7.04 21.68 24.31
CA ASP A 1020 -7.03 20.84 23.11
C ASP A 1020 -8.46 20.49 22.65
N VAL A 1021 -9.34 20.15 23.60
CA VAL A 1021 -10.76 19.84 23.31
C VAL A 1021 -11.52 21.09 22.83
N ILE A 1022 -11.20 22.26 23.41
CA ILE A 1022 -11.76 23.55 22.97
C ILE A 1022 -11.34 23.86 21.51
N GLU A 1023 -10.07 23.72 21.16
CA GLU A 1023 -9.60 23.95 19.79
C GLU A 1023 -10.21 22.94 18.80
N ILE A 1024 -10.42 21.68 19.20
CA ILE A 1024 -11.18 20.70 18.40
C ILE A 1024 -12.61 21.19 18.15
N ASN A 1025 -13.30 21.69 19.18
CA ASN A 1025 -14.66 22.24 19.05
C ASN A 1025 -14.70 23.48 18.16
N ILE A 1026 -13.70 24.37 18.26
CA ILE A 1026 -13.55 25.53 17.36
C ILE A 1026 -13.43 25.06 15.91
N LEU A 1027 -12.63 24.03 15.66
CA LEU A 1027 -12.45 23.48 14.32
C LEU A 1027 -13.73 22.79 13.80
N ARG A 1028 -14.44 22.02 14.64
CA ARG A 1028 -15.75 21.42 14.30
C ARG A 1028 -16.80 22.49 13.97
N ALA A 1029 -16.83 23.59 14.73
CA ALA A 1029 -17.69 24.73 14.43
C ALA A 1029 -17.34 25.40 13.08
N ALA A 1030 -16.04 25.54 12.76
CA ALA A 1030 -15.60 26.04 11.47
C ALA A 1030 -16.02 25.13 10.31
N ILE A 1031 -15.91 23.81 10.47
CA ILE A 1031 -16.37 22.82 9.50
C ILE A 1031 -17.89 22.95 9.28
N ASN A 1032 -18.67 22.97 10.36
CA ASN A 1032 -20.13 23.11 10.29
C ASN A 1032 -20.56 24.38 9.56
N LYS A 1033 -19.84 25.49 9.76
CA LYS A 1033 -20.15 26.77 9.10
C LYS A 1033 -19.97 26.69 7.58
N LEU A 1034 -18.95 25.97 7.10
CA LEU A 1034 -18.68 25.76 5.67
C LEU A 1034 -19.51 24.62 5.05
N ALA A 1035 -20.06 23.72 5.88
CA ALA A 1035 -20.85 22.56 5.45
C ALA A 1035 -22.32 22.61 5.95
N CYS A 1036 -22.99 23.75 5.80
CA CYS A 1036 -24.41 23.91 6.17
C CYS A 1036 -25.23 24.72 5.15
N ASP A 1037 -26.56 24.55 5.20
CA ASP A 1037 -27.55 25.22 4.33
C ASP A 1037 -28.29 26.41 4.97
N GLY A 1038 -27.88 26.81 6.17
CA GLY A 1038 -28.54 27.89 6.92
C GLY A 1038 -28.40 29.27 6.25
N PRO A 1039 -28.97 30.34 6.84
CA PRO A 1039 -28.79 31.71 6.36
C PRO A 1039 -27.32 32.16 6.28
N ASN A 1040 -26.45 31.52 7.06
CA ASN A 1040 -24.99 31.70 7.07
C ASN A 1040 -24.23 30.57 6.34
N GLY A 1041 -24.93 29.71 5.60
CA GLY A 1041 -24.38 28.54 4.91
C GLY A 1041 -23.65 28.88 3.62
N SER A 1042 -22.83 27.93 3.13
CA SER A 1042 -21.95 28.11 1.97
C SER A 1042 -22.70 28.65 0.75
N MET A 1043 -23.92 28.17 0.51
CA MET A 1043 -24.81 28.58 -0.59
C MET A 1043 -25.12 30.07 -0.66
N ARG A 1044 -24.99 30.81 0.45
CA ARG A 1044 -25.33 32.25 0.53
C ARG A 1044 -24.11 33.14 0.71
N LEU A 1045 -22.92 32.57 0.84
CA LEU A 1045 -21.68 33.30 1.06
C LEU A 1045 -21.01 33.67 -0.27
N GLY A 1046 -20.48 34.90 -0.35
CA GLY A 1046 -19.61 35.31 -1.45
C GLY A 1046 -18.25 34.59 -1.42
N PRO A 1047 -17.55 34.50 -2.57
CA PRO A 1047 -16.30 33.75 -2.69
C PRO A 1047 -15.20 34.22 -1.74
N GLU A 1048 -15.03 35.55 -1.55
CA GLU A 1048 -14.04 36.11 -0.63
C GLU A 1048 -14.25 35.65 0.82
N ARG A 1049 -15.52 35.59 1.25
CA ARG A 1049 -15.87 35.15 2.59
C ARG A 1049 -15.62 33.65 2.78
N ILE A 1050 -15.85 32.85 1.74
CA ILE A 1050 -15.52 31.42 1.75
C ILE A 1050 -14.02 31.23 1.89
N THR A 1051 -13.20 31.92 1.08
CA THR A 1051 -11.74 31.86 1.17
C THR A 1051 -11.25 32.22 2.56
N GLN A 1052 -11.77 33.30 3.16
CA GLN A 1052 -11.42 33.71 4.52
C GLN A 1052 -11.76 32.64 5.57
N LEU A 1053 -12.91 31.97 5.45
CA LEU A 1053 -13.31 30.91 6.36
C LEU A 1053 -12.45 29.64 6.18
N GLN A 1054 -12.10 29.30 4.94
CA GLN A 1054 -11.19 28.19 4.63
C GLN A 1054 -9.78 28.46 5.17
N ASP A 1055 -9.26 29.67 5.02
CA ASP A 1055 -7.99 30.10 5.60
C ASP A 1055 -8.00 29.98 7.12
N ASN A 1056 -9.07 30.44 7.77
CA ASN A 1056 -9.23 30.31 9.21
C ASN A 1056 -9.23 28.83 9.65
N ALA A 1057 -10.01 27.98 8.97
CA ALA A 1057 -10.07 26.54 9.26
C ALA A 1057 -8.69 25.88 9.10
N ARG A 1058 -7.93 26.21 8.04
CA ARG A 1058 -6.56 25.71 7.83
C ARG A 1058 -5.61 26.15 8.94
N GLN A 1059 -5.64 27.42 9.32
CA GLN A 1059 -4.76 27.94 10.38
C GLN A 1059 -5.06 27.29 11.73
N LYS A 1060 -6.35 27.10 12.05
CA LYS A 1060 -6.78 26.40 13.27
C LYS A 1060 -6.39 24.93 13.27
N LEU A 1061 -6.55 24.24 12.14
CA LEU A 1061 -6.07 22.87 11.97
C LEU A 1061 -4.56 22.77 12.19
N LEU A 1062 -3.76 23.61 11.52
CA LEU A 1062 -2.31 23.60 11.68
C LEU A 1062 -1.88 23.93 13.11
N GLY A 1063 -2.57 24.86 13.78
CA GLY A 1063 -2.31 25.19 15.19
C GLY A 1063 -2.57 24.02 16.15
N LEU A 1064 -3.61 23.21 15.91
CA LEU A 1064 -3.94 22.03 16.72
C LEU A 1064 -2.88 20.92 16.60
N PHE A 1065 -2.41 20.65 15.38
CA PHE A 1065 -1.44 19.58 15.11
C PHE A 1065 0.02 20.01 15.30
N CYS A 1066 0.31 21.30 15.23
CA CYS A 1066 1.65 21.87 15.44
C CYS A 1066 1.65 22.84 16.64
N PRO A 1067 1.43 22.35 17.88
CA PRO A 1067 1.41 23.21 19.05
C PRO A 1067 2.78 23.89 19.28
N LEU A 1068 2.77 25.07 19.89
CA LEU A 1068 4.00 25.83 20.20
C LEU A 1068 4.94 25.08 21.15
N LYS A 1069 4.38 24.28 22.06
CA LYS A 1069 5.11 23.36 22.92
C LYS A 1069 4.68 21.92 22.57
N PRO A 1070 5.62 20.97 22.45
CA PRO A 1070 5.30 19.56 22.29
C PRO A 1070 4.42 19.07 23.45
N ARG A 1071 3.47 18.17 23.14
CA ARG A 1071 2.67 17.50 24.17
C ARG A 1071 3.55 16.55 24.97
N GLU A 1072 3.33 16.49 26.28
CA GLU A 1072 4.09 15.62 27.17
C GLU A 1072 3.73 14.15 26.89
N LYS A 1073 4.74 13.28 26.83
CA LYS A 1073 4.55 11.85 26.57
C LYS A 1073 4.06 11.15 27.84
N ILE A 1074 3.08 10.27 27.71
CA ILE A 1074 2.56 9.48 28.82
C ILE A 1074 2.47 8.01 28.43
N VAL A 1075 2.52 7.12 29.42
CA VAL A 1075 2.26 5.70 29.21
C VAL A 1075 0.76 5.50 29.03
N PRO A 1076 0.28 4.89 27.93
CA PRO A 1076 -1.14 4.67 27.71
C PRO A 1076 -1.79 3.86 28.85
N LYS A 1077 -2.89 4.37 29.39
CA LYS A 1077 -3.68 3.72 30.44
C LYS A 1077 -5.06 3.37 29.89
N TRP A 1078 -5.40 2.09 29.89
CA TRP A 1078 -6.72 1.62 29.47
C TRP A 1078 -7.73 1.75 30.62
N HIS A 1079 -8.96 2.09 30.27
CA HIS A 1079 -10.06 2.18 31.22
C HIS A 1079 -10.49 0.78 31.69
N GLU A 1080 -11.00 0.66 32.92
CA GLU A 1080 -11.34 -0.65 33.53
C GLU A 1080 -12.45 -1.39 32.80
N LYS A 1081 -13.40 -0.62 32.26
CA LYS A 1081 -14.58 -1.13 31.55
C LYS A 1081 -14.53 -0.64 30.09
N PRO A 1082 -13.79 -1.34 29.22
CA PRO A 1082 -13.57 -0.90 27.85
C PRO A 1082 -14.85 -0.96 27.01
N TYR A 1083 -14.99 -0.03 26.07
CA TYR A 1083 -16.12 0.13 25.13
C TYR A 1083 -17.50 0.36 25.75
N GLU A 1084 -17.59 0.57 27.06
CA GLU A 1084 -18.82 0.97 27.72
C GLU A 1084 -18.94 2.51 27.71
N TRP A 1085 -20.09 3.00 27.27
CA TRP A 1085 -20.43 4.43 27.27
C TRP A 1085 -20.99 4.88 28.63
N ASN A 1086 -21.09 6.19 28.83
CA ASN A 1086 -21.69 6.85 29.98
C ASN A 1086 -20.98 6.55 31.31
N GLN A 1087 -19.63 6.59 31.31
CA GLN A 1087 -18.83 6.26 32.48
C GLN A 1087 -18.27 7.48 33.23
N VAL A 1088 -18.38 8.67 32.65
CA VAL A 1088 -17.93 9.92 33.28
C VAL A 1088 -19.01 10.43 34.25
N ASP A 1089 -18.62 10.84 35.46
CA ASP A 1089 -19.54 11.51 36.39
C ASP A 1089 -20.10 12.79 35.76
N LEU A 1090 -21.43 12.86 35.66
CA LEU A 1090 -22.15 14.01 35.11
C LEU A 1090 -21.79 15.33 35.80
N LYS A 1091 -21.36 15.30 37.07
CA LYS A 1091 -20.93 16.50 37.81
C LYS A 1091 -19.66 17.14 37.22
N LEU A 1092 -18.82 16.36 36.54
CA LEU A 1092 -17.60 16.85 35.91
C LEU A 1092 -17.87 17.40 34.50
N VAL A 1093 -19.05 17.16 33.93
CA VAL A 1093 -19.39 17.57 32.58
C VAL A 1093 -19.90 19.01 32.58
N MET A 1094 -19.24 19.90 31.85
CA MET A 1094 -19.71 21.27 31.68
C MET A 1094 -20.90 21.31 30.72
N GLU A 1095 -22.02 21.87 31.17
CA GLU A 1095 -23.13 22.22 30.28
C GLU A 1095 -22.73 23.42 29.41
N GLN A 1096 -22.57 23.19 28.10
CA GLN A 1096 -22.47 24.30 27.15
C GLN A 1096 -23.84 24.96 27.03
N ALA A 1097 -23.90 26.28 27.22
CA ALA A 1097 -25.09 27.06 26.93
C ALA A 1097 -25.37 26.99 25.42
N ASP A 1098 -26.28 26.11 25.03
CA ASP A 1098 -26.82 25.92 23.68
C ASP A 1098 -27.57 27.19 23.23
N ARG A 1099 -26.86 28.30 23.00
CA ARG A 1099 -27.45 29.61 22.70
C ARG A 1099 -28.06 29.73 21.30
N GLU A 1100 -27.98 28.69 20.46
CA GLU A 1100 -28.55 28.71 19.10
C GLU A 1100 -29.42 27.49 18.75
N SER A 1101 -29.55 26.47 19.60
CA SER A 1101 -30.36 25.26 19.28
C SER A 1101 -31.88 25.49 19.39
N SER A 1102 -32.32 26.58 20.01
CA SER A 1102 -33.75 26.79 20.31
C SER A 1102 -34.60 27.36 19.16
N ARG A 1103 -34.03 27.73 18.00
CA ARG A 1103 -34.81 28.40 16.93
C ARG A 1103 -34.55 27.98 15.47
N GLY A 1104 -33.73 26.96 15.19
CA GLY A 1104 -33.48 26.55 13.80
C GLY A 1104 -33.40 25.04 13.58
N LYS A 1105 -34.13 24.54 12.57
CA LYS A 1105 -34.06 23.16 12.04
C LYS A 1105 -32.71 22.84 11.33
N ASN A 1106 -31.58 23.26 11.89
CA ASN A 1106 -30.28 23.06 11.25
C ASN A 1106 -29.61 21.79 11.76
N ALA A 1107 -29.69 20.72 10.97
CA ALA A 1107 -28.91 19.51 11.22
C ALA A 1107 -27.43 19.76 10.86
N PHE A 1108 -26.56 19.84 11.87
CA PHE A 1108 -25.11 20.00 11.70
C PHE A 1108 -24.41 18.69 11.34
N LEU A 1109 -23.25 18.78 10.68
CA LEU A 1109 -22.42 17.62 10.36
C LEU A 1109 -21.77 17.03 11.62
N TYR A 1110 -21.23 17.88 12.48
CA TYR A 1110 -20.51 17.50 13.69
C TYR A 1110 -21.13 18.16 14.92
N GLN A 1111 -21.50 17.37 15.95
CA GLN A 1111 -21.88 17.93 17.25
C GLN A 1111 -20.65 18.47 17.98
N LEU A 1112 -20.80 19.53 18.78
CA LEU A 1112 -19.71 19.97 19.65
C LEU A 1112 -19.58 19.02 20.83
N HIS A 1113 -18.34 18.71 21.20
CA HIS A 1113 -18.03 17.79 22.29
C HIS A 1113 -18.24 18.47 23.63
N LYS A 1114 -18.78 17.71 24.59
CA LYS A 1114 -18.89 18.16 25.98
C LYS A 1114 -17.50 18.29 26.60
N LEU A 1115 -17.30 19.33 27.40
CA LEU A 1115 -16.05 19.53 28.15
C LEU A 1115 -16.16 18.83 29.50
N ILE A 1116 -15.05 18.23 29.96
CA ILE A 1116 -14.95 17.64 31.30
C ILE A 1116 -14.01 18.53 32.12
N VAL A 1117 -14.46 18.94 33.31
CA VAL A 1117 -13.64 19.63 34.29
C VAL A 1117 -12.74 18.61 34.98
N LEU A 1118 -11.44 18.78 34.84
CA LEU A 1118 -10.46 17.99 35.59
C LEU A 1118 -10.40 18.49 37.04
N SER A 1119 -10.36 17.58 37.99
CA SER A 1119 -10.19 17.91 39.41
C SER A 1119 -8.81 18.53 39.63
N SER A 1120 -8.75 19.56 40.48
CA SER A 1120 -7.52 20.28 40.82
C SER A 1120 -6.53 19.45 41.62
#